data_AF-A0A315D8M3-F1
#
_entry.id   AF-A0A315D8M3-F1
#
_cell.length_a   1.000
_cell.length_b   1.000
_cell.length_c   1.000
_cell.angle_alpha   90.00
_cell.angle_beta   90.00
_cell.angle_gamma   90.00
#
_symmetry.space_group_name_H-M   'P 1'
#
loop_
_entity.id
_entity.type
_entity.pdbx_description
1 polymer ?
#
loop_
_entity_poly.entity_id
_entity_poly.type
_entity_poly.pdbx_seq_one_letter_code
_entity_poly.pdbx_strand_id
1 'polypeptide(L)'
;MLELQFSNALLTTTNHWWLALLDGEGDYLQTLARSVTGSVVVDGADQSENTLSVAGIASATVPANSRFTFDVDDQADTVIYTVVNGVKSASGQADLVLNKALSSPEDGTAVVFDPAQAVADGGLTTLTAQVPAAGSYYVKVNAQNWSSADYVLTTKVTSLVESTAANNTAADALTANNRLVSNAWMEGSLSSSTDKDVWLLTTASAADIYIDFAAPSGDDTAPQWNVTIATWDGVNTVPVSVNGVAVSGSAGASKTFQPNSSLPSIDPVGPATYLVTVAPLDGASLNTGAYTVRARGTTLDANDVPVIVVDKVASGGPNANIETGVERSLTQGEGSRVALNTLFSISDADESVSDLSWATYKVALSSVPGSSANGYVRIEPTGEAPYNYVNGTLLSAQEMADAWVYAGTALGEMDLTIQAFDSTDAPDQSGASSFMTQTLKVTSDSVGVTVTGGGVALLEGAASAAAGYSSNLSFVLDSAPAQDVQVYLEQASPNELLLSKSVLTFTPSNYDQVQSVVVRALSDGATEGPHSGDLVFRVVSSDLDYDGLTLDAVTFDLADPVVAPSGYSVGGFVRHWSSADVPLADVAFSLDGQTQLSQANGAFALTGVQDDDGVMVLAPSLTAPQSKAEADVTLTDVLAALKVYLNKPLPEAYDSPYKYLAADFDANGVVNLTDVLQLLKYYLGKPTTNDVAPSWVFVDVNDITGTGSDAVIQGAAGTPVSASKSSPHAVDHDFSGGDPIELIGVLRGDVDGSWAI
;
A
#
# COMPACT_ATOMS: atom_id res chain seq x y z
N MET A 1 24.64 1.50 -12.07
CA MET A 1 24.70 0.64 -10.85
C MET A 1 23.37 0.69 -10.12
N LEU A 2 22.84 -0.45 -9.68
CA LEU A 2 21.61 -0.53 -8.90
C LEU A 2 21.93 -1.01 -7.48
N GLU A 3 21.43 -0.31 -6.47
CA GLU A 3 21.50 -0.66 -5.06
C GLU A 3 20.08 -0.81 -4.54
N LEU A 4 19.71 -1.99 -4.04
CA LEU A 4 18.46 -2.23 -3.34
C LEU A 4 18.72 -2.31 -1.86
N GLN A 5 17.98 -1.51 -1.10
CA GLN A 5 17.91 -1.57 0.34
C GLN A 5 16.55 -2.14 0.73
N PHE A 6 16.56 -3.32 1.32
CA PHE A 6 15.37 -4.00 1.78
C PHE A 6 15.35 -4.02 3.29
N SER A 7 14.25 -3.60 3.90
CA SER A 7 14.02 -3.75 5.32
C SER A 7 12.65 -4.35 5.58
N ASN A 8 12.50 -5.05 6.70
CA ASN A 8 11.23 -5.66 7.08
C ASN A 8 11.12 -5.70 8.61
N ALA A 9 9.89 -5.84 9.09
CA ALA A 9 9.57 -5.98 10.51
C ALA A 9 9.39 -7.45 10.94
N LEU A 10 10.14 -8.39 10.32
CA LEU A 10 10.00 -9.82 10.60
C LEU A 10 10.01 -10.10 12.12
N LEU A 11 8.94 -10.73 12.61
CA LEU A 11 8.70 -10.98 14.04
C LEU A 11 9.63 -12.07 14.62
N THR A 12 10.30 -12.85 13.77
CA THR A 12 11.17 -13.97 14.19
C THR A 12 12.38 -14.12 13.27
N THR A 13 13.44 -14.75 13.76
CA THR A 13 14.68 -15.03 13.01
C THR A 13 14.59 -16.27 12.11
N THR A 14 13.40 -16.88 11.96
CA THR A 14 13.17 -18.10 11.16
C THR A 14 12.33 -17.87 9.90
N ASN A 15 11.73 -16.68 9.79
CA ASN A 15 11.05 -16.23 8.59
C ASN A 15 12.04 -15.38 7.79
N HIS A 16 12.15 -15.63 6.50
CA HIS A 16 13.17 -15.01 5.64
C HIS A 16 12.55 -14.61 4.30
N TRP A 17 13.13 -13.59 3.67
CA TRP A 17 12.77 -13.17 2.32
C TRP A 17 13.94 -13.35 1.38
N TRP A 18 13.69 -13.92 0.21
CA TRP A 18 14.61 -13.88 -0.92
C TRP A 18 14.42 -12.61 -1.70
N LEU A 19 15.55 -11.95 -1.95
CA LEU A 19 15.68 -10.79 -2.81
C LEU A 19 16.50 -11.17 -4.02
N ALA A 20 16.06 -10.75 -5.19
CA ALA A 20 16.76 -10.95 -6.43
C ALA A 20 16.57 -9.77 -7.38
N LEU A 21 17.60 -9.52 -8.18
CA LEU A 21 17.58 -8.57 -9.28
C LEU A 21 17.66 -9.32 -10.59
N LEU A 22 16.69 -9.05 -11.48
CA LEU A 22 16.60 -9.66 -12.80
C LEU A 22 16.55 -8.60 -13.90
N ASP A 23 17.03 -8.93 -15.09
CA ASP A 23 16.78 -8.15 -16.32
C ASP A 23 15.41 -8.45 -16.94
N GLY A 24 15.14 -7.82 -18.09
CA GLY A 24 13.85 -7.88 -18.79
C GLY A 24 13.51 -9.30 -19.27
N GLU A 25 14.54 -10.08 -19.54
CA GLU A 25 14.49 -11.46 -19.98
C GLU A 25 14.28 -12.42 -18.80
N GLY A 26 14.51 -11.96 -17.57
CA GLY A 26 14.29 -12.71 -16.34
C GLY A 26 15.54 -13.43 -15.82
N ASP A 27 16.72 -13.05 -16.30
CA ASP A 27 18.02 -13.55 -15.85
C ASP A 27 18.53 -12.76 -14.66
N TYR A 28 19.30 -13.42 -13.78
CA TYR A 28 19.87 -12.74 -12.62
C TYR A 28 20.99 -11.76 -13.03
N LEU A 29 20.89 -10.51 -12.55
CA LEU A 29 21.97 -9.52 -12.72
C LEU A 29 23.24 -9.90 -11.97
N GLN A 30 24.37 -9.30 -12.34
CA GLN A 30 25.66 -9.51 -11.67
C GLN A 30 25.87 -8.56 -10.49
N THR A 31 26.43 -9.07 -9.40
CA THR A 31 26.91 -8.21 -8.32
C THR A 31 28.19 -7.45 -8.70
N LEU A 32 28.43 -6.32 -8.04
CA LEU A 32 29.64 -5.49 -8.23
C LEU A 32 30.95 -6.22 -7.92
N ALA A 33 30.93 -7.15 -6.96
CA ALA A 33 32.10 -7.86 -6.48
C ALA A 33 32.05 -9.31 -6.94
N ARG A 34 32.74 -9.61 -8.04
CA ARG A 34 32.77 -10.95 -8.63
C ARG A 34 33.82 -11.84 -7.97
N SER A 35 33.42 -13.03 -7.55
CA SER A 35 34.27 -14.15 -7.12
C SER A 35 35.08 -14.75 -8.27
N VAL A 36 34.58 -14.61 -9.52
CA VAL A 36 35.27 -15.02 -10.75
C VAL A 36 35.14 -13.94 -11.81
N THR A 37 36.27 -13.54 -12.40
CA THR A 37 36.33 -12.50 -13.45
C THR A 37 36.73 -13.10 -14.80
N GLY A 38 36.35 -12.41 -15.88
CA GLY A 38 36.61 -12.83 -17.27
C GLY A 38 35.32 -13.03 -18.07
N SER A 39 35.46 -13.21 -19.39
CA SER A 39 34.37 -13.61 -20.28
C SER A 39 34.28 -15.13 -20.25
N VAL A 40 33.59 -15.66 -19.23
CA VAL A 40 33.53 -17.09 -18.98
C VAL A 40 32.45 -17.72 -19.85
N VAL A 41 32.79 -18.79 -20.55
CA VAL A 41 31.88 -19.55 -21.41
C VAL A 41 32.00 -21.04 -21.13
N VAL A 42 30.95 -21.80 -21.43
CA VAL A 42 30.99 -23.26 -21.49
C VAL A 42 32.01 -23.71 -22.55
N ASP A 43 32.81 -24.72 -22.23
CA ASP A 43 33.89 -25.24 -23.08
C ASP A 43 33.66 -26.74 -23.37
N GLY A 44 33.10 -27.03 -24.54
CA GLY A 44 32.85 -28.38 -25.07
C GLY A 44 31.38 -28.83 -25.03
N ALA A 45 31.04 -29.76 -25.95
CA ALA A 45 29.67 -30.15 -26.28
C ALA A 45 29.05 -31.31 -25.45
N ASP A 46 29.70 -31.78 -24.38
CA ASP A 46 29.23 -32.96 -23.62
C ASP A 46 29.40 -32.74 -22.10
N GLN A 47 28.71 -31.72 -21.56
CA GLN A 47 28.72 -31.42 -20.13
C GLN A 47 27.86 -32.46 -19.38
N SER A 48 28.44 -33.19 -18.44
CA SER A 48 27.76 -34.32 -17.78
C SER A 48 27.40 -34.03 -16.33
N GLU A 49 26.19 -34.44 -15.94
CA GLU A 49 25.70 -34.46 -14.54
C GLU A 49 26.10 -33.20 -13.76
N ASN A 50 27.09 -33.29 -12.87
CA ASN A 50 27.49 -32.23 -11.96
C ASN A 50 28.86 -31.62 -12.32
N THR A 51 29.37 -31.83 -13.53
CA THR A 51 30.66 -31.29 -13.96
C THR A 51 30.51 -30.38 -15.17
N LEU A 52 31.02 -29.17 -15.06
CA LEU A 52 31.01 -28.14 -16.11
C LEU A 52 32.44 -27.71 -16.44
N SER A 53 32.87 -27.90 -17.67
CA SER A 53 34.10 -27.32 -18.20
C SER A 53 33.83 -25.91 -18.73
N VAL A 54 34.66 -24.95 -18.32
CA VAL A 54 34.55 -23.55 -18.73
C VAL A 54 35.89 -22.98 -19.19
N ALA A 55 35.85 -21.99 -20.07
CA ALA A 55 37.00 -21.24 -20.56
C ALA A 55 36.86 -19.74 -20.24
N GLY A 56 37.94 -18.95 -20.40
CA GLY A 56 37.89 -17.49 -20.29
C GLY A 56 38.06 -16.91 -18.88
N ILE A 57 38.50 -17.71 -17.90
CA ILE A 57 38.68 -17.27 -16.51
C ILE A 57 39.94 -16.40 -16.36
N ALA A 58 39.74 -15.15 -15.93
CA ALA A 58 40.80 -14.20 -15.61
C ALA A 58 41.26 -14.28 -14.14
N SER A 59 40.37 -14.60 -13.20
CA SER A 59 40.70 -14.73 -11.76
C SER A 59 41.75 -15.82 -11.49
N ALA A 60 42.48 -15.74 -10.37
CA ALA A 60 43.56 -16.70 -10.07
C ALA A 60 43.05 -18.12 -9.76
N THR A 61 41.85 -18.24 -9.21
CA THR A 61 41.17 -19.49 -8.86
C THR A 61 39.66 -19.32 -9.04
N VAL A 62 38.92 -20.43 -9.10
CA VAL A 62 37.46 -20.45 -8.93
C VAL A 62 37.18 -20.92 -7.50
N PRO A 63 36.80 -20.01 -6.58
CA PRO A 63 36.54 -20.40 -5.19
C PRO A 63 35.40 -21.43 -5.07
N ALA A 64 35.52 -22.33 -4.10
CA ALA A 64 34.36 -23.10 -3.66
C ALA A 64 33.29 -22.15 -3.09
N ASN A 65 32.02 -22.48 -3.33
CA ASN A 65 30.82 -21.68 -3.07
C ASN A 65 30.58 -20.49 -4.00
N SER A 66 31.43 -20.26 -5.01
CA SER A 66 31.08 -19.36 -6.11
C SER A 66 29.78 -19.82 -6.75
N ARG A 67 28.88 -18.87 -7.02
CA ARG A 67 27.58 -19.14 -7.63
C ARG A 67 27.54 -18.58 -9.04
N PHE A 68 26.83 -19.25 -9.93
CA PHE A 68 26.61 -18.76 -11.29
C PHE A 68 25.26 -19.19 -11.86
N THR A 69 24.90 -18.54 -12.96
CA THR A 69 23.77 -18.88 -13.85
C THR A 69 24.28 -18.94 -15.29
N PHE A 70 23.52 -19.54 -16.22
CA PHE A 70 23.80 -19.38 -17.64
C PHE A 70 23.13 -18.10 -18.15
N ASP A 71 23.75 -17.49 -19.15
CA ASP A 71 23.22 -16.36 -19.90
C ASP A 71 22.81 -16.93 -21.26
N VAL A 72 21.49 -17.08 -21.42
CA VAL A 72 20.85 -17.75 -22.55
C VAL A 72 19.92 -16.75 -23.21
N ASP A 73 20.33 -16.24 -24.37
CA ASP A 73 19.78 -15.08 -25.11
C ASP A 73 18.26 -15.07 -25.39
N ASP A 74 17.45 -16.04 -24.95
CA ASP A 74 16.00 -16.08 -25.20
C ASP A 74 15.16 -16.80 -24.10
N GLN A 75 15.75 -17.21 -22.95
CA GLN A 75 14.99 -17.85 -21.87
C GLN A 75 15.52 -17.48 -20.48
N ALA A 76 14.66 -16.92 -19.62
CA ALA A 76 14.95 -16.67 -18.21
C ALA A 76 15.63 -17.86 -17.49
N ASP A 77 16.93 -17.78 -17.18
CA ASP A 77 17.65 -18.70 -16.32
C ASP A 77 17.61 -18.22 -14.87
N THR A 78 16.66 -18.80 -14.13
CA THR A 78 16.53 -18.59 -12.69
C THR A 78 17.21 -19.68 -11.86
N VAL A 79 18.06 -20.51 -12.47
CA VAL A 79 18.70 -21.65 -11.82
C VAL A 79 20.13 -21.33 -11.40
N ILE A 80 20.35 -21.27 -10.08
CA ILE A 80 21.68 -21.01 -9.54
C ILE A 80 22.46 -22.30 -9.31
N TYR A 81 23.63 -22.42 -9.93
CA TYR A 81 24.61 -23.45 -9.68
C TYR A 81 25.65 -22.96 -8.67
N THR A 82 26.10 -23.86 -7.79
CA THR A 82 27.15 -23.55 -6.81
C THR A 82 28.36 -24.45 -7.06
N VAL A 83 29.53 -23.84 -7.20
CA VAL A 83 30.81 -24.53 -7.35
C VAL A 83 31.17 -25.20 -6.03
N VAL A 84 31.15 -26.53 -6.01
CA VAL A 84 31.65 -27.34 -4.89
C VAL A 84 33.18 -27.38 -4.94
N ASN A 85 33.75 -27.50 -6.13
CA ASN A 85 35.19 -27.50 -6.35
C ASN A 85 35.49 -27.00 -7.77
N GLY A 86 36.50 -26.14 -7.92
CA GLY A 86 36.92 -25.63 -9.23
C GLY A 86 38.43 -25.44 -9.27
N VAL A 87 39.09 -26.00 -10.28
CA VAL A 87 40.55 -25.85 -10.45
C VAL A 87 40.84 -25.15 -11.76
N LYS A 88 41.39 -23.94 -11.66
CA LYS A 88 41.86 -23.19 -12.83
C LYS A 88 43.16 -23.80 -13.36
N SER A 89 43.20 -24.04 -14.66
CA SER A 89 44.39 -24.41 -15.43
C SER A 89 45.19 -23.18 -15.88
N ALA A 90 46.45 -23.39 -16.29
CA ALA A 90 47.30 -22.30 -16.79
C ALA A 90 46.79 -21.67 -18.11
N SER A 91 45.92 -22.35 -18.86
CA SER A 91 45.32 -21.85 -20.11
C SER A 91 44.08 -20.97 -19.90
N GLY A 92 43.61 -20.79 -18.65
CA GLY A 92 42.39 -20.04 -18.36
C GLY A 92 41.10 -20.88 -18.41
N GLN A 93 41.22 -22.20 -18.56
CA GLN A 93 40.12 -23.16 -18.46
C GLN A 93 39.98 -23.71 -17.04
N ALA A 94 38.78 -24.15 -16.64
CA ALA A 94 38.56 -24.86 -15.39
C ALA A 94 37.45 -25.92 -15.52
N ASP A 95 37.62 -27.03 -14.81
CA ASP A 95 36.54 -28.00 -14.58
C ASP A 95 35.89 -27.69 -13.22
N LEU A 96 34.59 -27.44 -13.23
CA LEU A 96 33.78 -27.11 -12.06
C LEU A 96 32.94 -28.30 -11.65
N VAL A 97 33.04 -28.71 -10.40
CA VAL A 97 32.12 -29.66 -9.77
C VAL A 97 31.00 -28.85 -9.11
N LEU A 98 29.75 -29.20 -9.39
CA LEU A 98 28.57 -28.45 -9.01
C LEU A 98 27.75 -29.15 -7.94
N ASN A 99 26.91 -28.38 -7.26
CA ASN A 99 26.01 -28.87 -6.21
C ASN A 99 24.78 -29.63 -6.74
N LYS A 100 24.47 -29.50 -8.04
CA LYS A 100 23.32 -30.13 -8.69
C LYS A 100 23.64 -30.43 -10.15
N ALA A 101 22.78 -31.25 -10.77
CA ALA A 101 22.92 -31.65 -12.17
C ALA A 101 22.61 -30.50 -13.13
N LEU A 102 23.38 -30.42 -14.23
CA LEU A 102 23.28 -29.47 -15.32
C LEU A 102 22.06 -29.72 -16.21
N SER A 103 21.53 -28.65 -16.78
CA SER A 103 20.45 -28.65 -17.77
C SER A 103 20.92 -28.93 -19.22
N SER A 104 22.13 -29.45 -19.42
CA SER A 104 22.77 -29.65 -20.74
C SER A 104 22.98 -28.36 -21.54
N PRO A 105 23.78 -27.40 -21.04
CA PRO A 105 24.08 -26.16 -21.75
C PRO A 105 24.88 -26.41 -23.04
N GLU A 106 24.71 -25.54 -24.04
CA GLU A 106 25.45 -25.61 -25.31
C GLU A 106 26.91 -25.13 -25.15
N ASP A 107 27.77 -25.55 -26.08
CA ASP A 107 29.16 -25.08 -26.14
C ASP A 107 29.19 -23.58 -26.45
N GLY A 108 30.00 -22.81 -25.72
CA GLY A 108 30.09 -21.37 -25.86
C GLY A 108 29.02 -20.55 -25.13
N THR A 109 28.03 -21.18 -24.47
CA THR A 109 27.05 -20.45 -23.63
C THR A 109 27.76 -19.63 -22.56
N ALA A 110 27.35 -18.38 -22.35
CA ALA A 110 27.96 -17.51 -21.37
C ALA A 110 27.63 -17.95 -19.92
N VAL A 111 28.60 -17.81 -19.03
CA VAL A 111 28.50 -18.19 -17.62
C VAL A 111 28.67 -16.96 -16.74
N VAL A 112 27.61 -16.64 -15.99
CA VAL A 112 27.51 -15.41 -15.20
C VAL A 112 27.68 -15.71 -13.72
N PHE A 113 28.81 -15.29 -13.16
CA PHE A 113 29.14 -15.47 -11.74
C PHE A 113 28.55 -14.38 -10.84
N ASP A 114 28.27 -14.78 -9.60
CA ASP A 114 27.76 -13.96 -8.50
C ASP A 114 26.46 -13.23 -8.84
N PRO A 115 25.40 -13.99 -9.17
CA PRO A 115 24.09 -13.42 -9.42
C PRO A 115 23.61 -12.61 -8.21
N ALA A 116 22.95 -11.49 -8.47
CA ALA A 116 22.50 -10.51 -7.50
C ALA A 116 21.26 -11.01 -6.77
N GLN A 117 21.52 -11.69 -5.66
CA GLN A 117 20.50 -12.25 -4.78
C GLN A 117 20.96 -12.24 -3.32
N ALA A 118 20.01 -12.09 -2.41
CA ALA A 118 20.27 -12.11 -0.98
C ALA A 118 19.11 -12.78 -0.22
N VAL A 119 19.41 -13.33 0.95
CA VAL A 119 18.41 -13.69 1.96
C VAL A 119 18.40 -12.57 2.98
N ALA A 120 17.22 -12.00 3.24
CA ALA A 120 17.04 -10.95 4.22
C ALA A 120 16.42 -11.51 5.51
N ASP A 121 17.11 -11.27 6.62
CA ASP A 121 16.72 -11.61 7.98
C ASP A 121 16.46 -10.28 8.71
N GLY A 122 15.42 -10.19 9.54
CA GLY A 122 14.93 -8.95 10.19
C GLY A 122 15.98 -7.83 10.38
N GLY A 123 15.76 -6.68 9.75
CA GLY A 123 16.72 -5.57 9.63
C GLY A 123 16.91 -5.07 8.19
N LEU A 124 17.93 -4.23 7.95
CA LEU A 124 18.26 -3.67 6.63
C LEU A 124 19.27 -4.57 5.89
N THR A 125 18.89 -5.05 4.71
CA THR A 125 19.74 -5.81 3.78
C THR A 125 19.99 -4.99 2.53
N THR A 126 21.25 -4.97 2.05
CA THR A 126 21.62 -4.25 0.82
C THR A 126 22.09 -5.22 -0.25
N LEU A 127 21.48 -5.15 -1.43
CA LEU A 127 21.89 -5.86 -2.63
C LEU A 127 22.39 -4.84 -3.66
N THR A 128 23.56 -5.08 -4.27
CA THR A 128 24.08 -4.20 -5.31
C THR A 128 24.37 -4.99 -6.58
N ALA A 129 24.01 -4.42 -7.72
CA ALA A 129 24.21 -5.02 -9.03
C ALA A 129 24.68 -4.01 -10.07
N GLN A 130 25.33 -4.53 -11.10
CA GLN A 130 25.59 -3.78 -12.33
C GLN A 130 24.44 -3.97 -13.30
N VAL A 131 24.06 -2.86 -13.92
CA VAL A 131 23.03 -2.77 -14.95
C VAL A 131 23.79 -2.56 -16.26
N PRO A 132 23.89 -3.58 -17.12
CA PRO A 132 24.80 -3.54 -18.28
C PRO A 132 24.28 -2.68 -19.44
N ALA A 133 22.97 -2.47 -19.54
CA ALA A 133 22.32 -1.68 -20.59
C ALA A 133 21.05 -0.96 -20.08
N ALA A 134 20.47 -0.06 -20.87
CA ALA A 134 19.13 0.46 -20.58
C ALA A 134 18.08 -0.63 -20.89
N GLY A 135 17.04 -0.75 -20.06
CA GLY A 135 16.02 -1.79 -20.21
C GLY A 135 15.11 -1.90 -18.99
N SER A 136 14.14 -2.81 -19.05
CA SER A 136 13.32 -3.19 -17.90
C SER A 136 14.11 -4.11 -16.98
N TYR A 137 13.98 -3.92 -15.67
CA TYR A 137 14.63 -4.75 -14.66
C TYR A 137 13.62 -5.05 -13.55
N TYR A 138 13.61 -6.28 -13.06
CA TYR A 138 12.68 -6.72 -12.03
C TYR A 138 13.38 -6.90 -10.69
N VAL A 139 12.72 -6.42 -9.62
CA VAL A 139 13.06 -6.82 -8.26
C VAL A 139 12.12 -7.93 -7.83
N LYS A 140 12.65 -9.12 -7.61
CA LYS A 140 11.86 -10.24 -7.08
C LYS A 140 12.04 -10.33 -5.57
N VAL A 141 10.93 -10.17 -4.86
CA VAL A 141 10.82 -10.37 -3.43
C VAL A 141 9.96 -11.62 -3.21
N ASN A 142 10.50 -12.64 -2.55
CA ASN A 142 9.79 -13.88 -2.32
C ASN A 142 9.96 -14.34 -0.87
N ALA A 143 8.86 -14.65 -0.18
CA ALA A 143 8.92 -15.25 1.14
C ALA A 143 9.52 -16.66 1.04
N GLN A 144 10.68 -16.88 1.67
CA GLN A 144 11.28 -18.21 1.75
C GLN A 144 10.40 -19.17 2.56
N ASN A 145 9.77 -18.64 3.62
CA ASN A 145 8.69 -19.25 4.37
C ASN A 145 7.63 -18.17 4.62
N TRP A 146 6.34 -18.55 4.64
CA TRP A 146 5.22 -17.60 4.77
C TRP A 146 5.36 -16.64 5.97
N SER A 147 5.12 -15.35 5.74
CA SER A 147 5.11 -14.31 6.76
C SER A 147 4.18 -13.16 6.36
N SER A 148 3.43 -12.62 7.33
CA SER A 148 2.57 -11.43 7.18
C SER A 148 3.29 -10.13 7.55
N ALA A 149 4.62 -10.09 7.36
CA ALA A 149 5.43 -8.96 7.81
C ALA A 149 5.57 -7.94 6.69
N ASP A 150 5.32 -6.68 6.99
CA ASP A 150 5.55 -5.58 6.07
C ASP A 150 7.03 -5.47 5.71
N TYR A 151 7.29 -5.05 4.48
CA TYR A 151 8.62 -4.74 3.99
C TYR A 151 8.66 -3.38 3.31
N VAL A 152 9.83 -2.76 3.37
CA VAL A 152 10.16 -1.55 2.63
C VAL A 152 11.32 -1.90 1.69
N LEU A 153 11.11 -1.61 0.41
CA LEU A 153 12.14 -1.69 -0.62
C LEU A 153 12.50 -0.27 -1.06
N THR A 154 13.77 0.09 -0.97
CA THR A 154 14.30 1.35 -1.48
C THR A 154 15.33 1.05 -2.56
N THR A 155 15.10 1.58 -3.76
CA THR A 155 16.02 1.46 -4.88
C THR A 155 16.86 2.74 -4.99
N LYS A 156 18.16 2.56 -5.13
CA LYS A 156 19.11 3.64 -5.40
C LYS A 156 19.89 3.29 -6.67
N VAL A 157 19.69 4.07 -7.71
CA VAL A 157 20.49 3.98 -8.93
C VAL A 157 21.68 4.93 -8.78
N THR A 158 22.89 4.44 -9.05
CA THR A 158 24.09 5.26 -9.14
C THR A 158 24.68 5.09 -10.54
N SER A 159 24.79 6.20 -11.28
CA SER A 159 25.26 6.31 -12.67
C SER A 159 24.31 5.72 -13.72
N LEU A 160 23.69 6.63 -14.47
CA LEU A 160 23.52 6.52 -15.93
C LEU A 160 24.73 7.25 -16.53
N VAL A 161 25.50 6.55 -17.33
CA VAL A 161 26.53 7.17 -18.18
C VAL A 161 25.79 7.89 -19.31
N GLU A 162 26.24 9.09 -19.65
CA GLU A 162 25.86 9.81 -20.87
C GLU A 162 25.66 8.83 -22.05
N SER A 163 24.46 8.83 -22.64
CA SER A 163 24.06 7.80 -23.61
C SER A 163 24.88 7.85 -24.90
N THR A 164 25.39 9.02 -25.29
CA THR A 164 26.32 9.23 -26.42
C THR A 164 27.03 10.59 -26.30
N ALA A 165 28.27 10.71 -26.77
CA ALA A 165 29.09 11.94 -26.79
C ALA A 165 28.59 13.04 -27.77
N ALA A 166 27.28 13.19 -27.92
CA ALA A 166 26.64 14.06 -28.90
C ALA A 166 25.67 15.08 -28.29
N ASN A 167 25.53 15.17 -26.97
CA ASN A 167 24.52 15.98 -26.25
C ASN A 167 24.83 17.49 -26.17
N ASN A 168 25.54 18.07 -27.13
CA ASN A 168 26.07 19.44 -27.06
C ASN A 168 25.02 20.54 -27.21
N THR A 169 23.82 20.15 -27.65
CA THR A 169 22.67 21.04 -27.80
C THR A 169 21.43 20.43 -27.15
N ALA A 170 20.41 21.26 -26.91
CA ALA A 170 19.12 20.79 -26.40
C ALA A 170 18.47 19.75 -27.32
N ALA A 171 18.59 19.91 -28.65
CA ALA A 171 18.04 18.97 -29.62
C ALA A 171 18.76 17.62 -29.60
N ASP A 172 20.08 17.64 -29.42
CA ASP A 172 20.85 16.41 -29.31
C ASP A 172 20.56 15.70 -27.97
N ALA A 173 20.47 16.46 -26.87
CA ALA A 173 20.07 15.94 -25.57
C ALA A 173 18.68 15.28 -25.62
N LEU A 174 17.72 15.89 -26.31
CA LEU A 174 16.40 15.31 -26.54
C LEU A 174 16.50 14.00 -27.32
N THR A 175 17.21 14.00 -28.45
CA THR A 175 17.37 12.82 -29.31
C THR A 175 18.09 11.67 -28.58
N ALA A 176 19.07 12.01 -27.75
CA ALA A 176 19.86 11.06 -26.97
C ALA A 176 19.16 10.63 -25.67
N ASN A 177 17.95 11.14 -25.37
CA ASN A 177 17.25 10.93 -24.11
C ASN A 177 18.12 11.29 -22.87
N ASN A 178 18.90 12.37 -22.98
CA ASN A 178 19.86 12.78 -21.95
C ASN A 178 19.17 13.62 -20.85
N ARG A 179 18.40 12.94 -19.99
CA ARG A 179 17.56 13.52 -18.94
C ARG A 179 18.16 13.31 -17.56
N LEU A 180 18.06 14.32 -16.69
CA LEU A 180 18.32 14.16 -15.26
C LEU A 180 17.14 13.44 -14.62
N VAL A 181 17.44 12.47 -13.77
CA VAL A 181 16.47 11.77 -12.92
C VAL A 181 16.61 12.32 -11.51
N SER A 182 15.46 12.52 -10.85
CA SER A 182 15.41 13.11 -9.51
C SER A 182 16.28 12.32 -8.53
N ASN A 183 17.14 13.02 -7.81
CA ASN A 183 18.07 12.47 -6.81
C ASN A 183 19.10 11.44 -7.33
N ALA A 184 19.16 11.18 -8.64
CA ALA A 184 20.15 10.30 -9.23
C ALA A 184 21.39 11.09 -9.70
N TRP A 185 22.58 10.55 -9.46
CA TRP A 185 23.80 11.06 -10.04
C TRP A 185 23.98 10.53 -11.46
N MET A 186 24.04 11.45 -12.42
CA MET A 186 24.38 11.18 -13.82
C MET A 186 25.84 11.47 -14.07
N GLU A 187 26.50 10.67 -14.89
CA GLU A 187 27.92 10.81 -15.22
C GLU A 187 28.08 11.36 -16.64
N GLY A 188 28.94 12.36 -16.79
CA GLY A 188 29.29 12.94 -18.09
C GLY A 188 30.79 13.24 -18.16
N SER A 189 31.28 13.59 -19.35
CA SER A 189 32.69 13.93 -19.54
C SER A 189 32.89 14.90 -20.69
N LEU A 190 33.71 15.92 -20.47
CA LEU A 190 34.05 16.86 -21.55
C LEU A 190 35.28 16.36 -22.31
N SER A 191 35.12 16.13 -23.61
CA SER A 191 36.17 15.65 -24.50
C SER A 191 37.11 16.76 -25.01
N SER A 192 36.67 18.04 -24.95
CA SER A 192 37.43 19.18 -25.48
C SER A 192 37.02 20.52 -24.85
N SER A 193 37.75 21.59 -25.16
CA SER A 193 37.43 22.95 -24.71
C SER A 193 36.17 23.55 -25.36
N THR A 194 35.64 22.91 -26.40
CA THR A 194 34.40 23.30 -27.07
C THR A 194 33.24 22.36 -26.75
N ASP A 195 33.52 21.29 -26.01
CA ASP A 195 32.52 20.32 -25.64
C ASP A 195 31.57 20.91 -24.61
N LYS A 196 30.32 20.48 -24.67
CA LYS A 196 29.27 20.90 -23.74
C LYS A 196 28.35 19.73 -23.58
N ASP A 197 27.87 19.52 -22.37
CA ASP A 197 26.93 18.46 -22.10
C ASP A 197 25.64 19.08 -21.64
N VAL A 198 24.56 18.89 -22.40
CA VAL A 198 23.24 19.40 -22.08
C VAL A 198 22.39 18.27 -21.51
N TRP A 199 21.87 18.48 -20.31
CA TRP A 199 20.93 17.60 -19.64
C TRP A 199 19.56 18.25 -19.56
N LEU A 200 18.52 17.49 -19.92
CA LEU A 200 17.14 17.91 -19.81
C LEU A 200 16.62 17.66 -18.38
N LEU A 201 15.86 18.60 -17.85
CA LEU A 201 15.17 18.48 -16.57
C LEU A 201 13.78 19.07 -16.73
N THR A 202 12.74 18.29 -16.50
CA THR A 202 11.35 18.77 -16.55
C THR A 202 10.81 18.98 -15.13
N THR A 203 9.72 19.74 -15.00
CA THR A 203 8.93 19.87 -13.78
C THR A 203 7.45 19.99 -14.14
N ALA A 204 6.57 19.17 -13.57
CA ALA A 204 5.11 19.31 -13.66
C ALA A 204 4.56 20.57 -12.95
N SER A 205 5.22 21.04 -11.89
CA SER A 205 4.74 22.16 -11.08
C SER A 205 5.89 22.98 -10.48
N ALA A 206 5.56 24.06 -9.76
CA ALA A 206 6.56 24.88 -9.10
C ALA A 206 7.40 24.06 -8.11
N ALA A 207 8.73 24.09 -8.28
CA ALA A 207 9.65 23.30 -7.48
C ALA A 207 10.92 24.02 -7.06
N ASP A 208 11.39 23.69 -5.86
CA ASP A 208 12.75 24.01 -5.42
C ASP A 208 13.73 23.04 -6.10
N ILE A 209 14.56 23.56 -6.99
CA ILE A 209 15.53 22.75 -7.74
C ILE A 209 16.93 22.98 -7.15
N TYR A 210 17.71 21.92 -6.95
CA TYR A 210 19.12 21.99 -6.58
C TYR A 210 19.92 21.21 -7.62
N ILE A 211 20.97 21.83 -8.18
CA ILE A 211 21.91 21.15 -9.05
C ILE A 211 23.20 20.90 -8.26
N ASP A 212 23.49 19.65 -7.97
CA ASP A 212 24.77 19.25 -7.41
C ASP A 212 25.72 18.87 -8.55
N PHE A 213 26.93 19.40 -8.51
CA PHE A 213 28.03 19.04 -9.40
C PHE A 213 29.18 18.47 -8.56
N ALA A 214 29.79 17.40 -9.05
CA ALA A 214 31.03 16.86 -8.49
C ALA A 214 31.92 16.30 -9.60
N ALA A 215 33.23 16.33 -9.43
CA ALA A 215 34.21 15.72 -10.32
C ALA A 215 35.30 15.02 -9.48
N PRO A 216 35.87 13.88 -9.92
CA PRO A 216 36.97 13.20 -9.23
C PRO A 216 38.24 14.06 -9.13
N SER A 217 38.39 15.04 -10.03
CA SER A 217 39.50 15.98 -10.07
C SER A 217 39.02 17.39 -10.42
N GLY A 218 39.54 18.39 -9.70
CA GLY A 218 39.27 19.80 -9.94
C GLY A 218 39.89 20.67 -8.84
N ASP A 219 39.99 21.98 -9.06
CA ASP A 219 40.47 22.93 -8.06
C ASP A 219 39.33 23.85 -7.62
N ASP A 220 38.82 23.67 -6.40
CA ASP A 220 37.77 24.53 -5.83
C ASP A 220 38.24 25.98 -5.62
N THR A 221 39.54 26.24 -5.63
CA THR A 221 40.13 27.59 -5.55
C THR A 221 40.39 28.21 -6.92
N ALA A 222 40.40 27.41 -7.99
CA ALA A 222 40.54 27.83 -9.38
C ALA A 222 39.55 27.06 -10.27
N PRO A 223 38.27 27.48 -10.29
CA PRO A 223 37.21 26.77 -10.99
C PRO A 223 37.54 26.50 -12.47
N GLN A 224 37.14 25.34 -12.97
CA GLN A 224 37.46 24.85 -14.32
C GLN A 224 36.21 24.53 -15.14
N TRP A 225 35.06 24.45 -14.48
CA TRP A 225 33.78 24.06 -15.05
C TRP A 225 32.82 25.23 -14.96
N ASN A 226 31.97 25.39 -15.97
CA ASN A 226 30.82 26.27 -15.94
C ASN A 226 29.55 25.41 -15.97
N VAL A 227 28.72 25.55 -14.93
CA VAL A 227 27.42 24.89 -14.86
C VAL A 227 26.37 25.97 -15.00
N THR A 228 25.41 25.78 -15.91
CA THR A 228 24.33 26.74 -16.16
C THR A 228 22.99 26.03 -16.24
N ILE A 229 21.93 26.74 -15.85
CA ILE A 229 20.54 26.31 -16.09
C ILE A 229 19.82 27.38 -16.93
N ALA A 230 19.02 26.94 -17.88
CA ALA A 230 18.19 27.82 -18.70
C ALA A 230 16.84 27.16 -19.01
N THR A 231 15.78 27.93 -19.27
CA THR A 231 14.50 27.36 -19.72
C THR A 231 14.53 27.09 -21.22
N TRP A 232 13.74 26.10 -21.64
CA TRP A 232 13.60 25.72 -23.04
C TRP A 232 12.12 25.58 -23.42
N ASP A 233 11.77 26.10 -24.60
CA ASP A 233 10.39 26.11 -25.13
C ASP A 233 10.16 25.01 -26.17
N GLY A 234 11.08 24.05 -26.30
CA GLY A 234 10.97 22.93 -27.24
C GLY A 234 11.28 23.28 -28.70
N VAL A 235 11.35 24.57 -29.06
CA VAL A 235 11.46 25.02 -30.45
C VAL A 235 12.75 25.78 -30.72
N ASN A 236 13.20 26.63 -29.79
CA ASN A 236 14.38 27.45 -29.99
C ASN A 236 15.65 26.70 -29.58
N THR A 237 16.66 26.67 -30.45
CA THR A 237 17.98 26.06 -30.15
C THR A 237 18.84 26.92 -29.20
N VAL A 238 18.38 28.13 -28.88
CA VAL A 238 19.07 29.06 -27.99
C VAL A 238 18.28 29.12 -26.69
N PRO A 239 18.83 28.58 -25.59
CA PRO A 239 18.18 28.65 -24.29
C PRO A 239 17.91 30.11 -23.92
N VAL A 240 16.70 30.40 -23.43
CA VAL A 240 16.43 31.73 -22.88
C VAL A 240 17.11 31.78 -21.53
N SER A 241 18.22 32.52 -21.45
CA SER A 241 18.87 32.80 -20.16
C SER A 241 17.81 33.33 -19.21
N VAL A 242 17.53 32.58 -18.15
CA VAL A 242 16.50 32.96 -17.19
C VAL A 242 17.00 34.21 -16.47
N ASN A 243 16.33 35.33 -16.73
CA ASN A 243 16.72 36.62 -16.18
C ASN A 243 16.56 36.57 -14.65
N GLY A 244 17.66 36.63 -13.91
CA GLY A 244 17.65 36.56 -12.44
C GLY A 244 18.04 35.21 -11.82
N VAL A 245 18.49 34.22 -12.62
CA VAL A 245 18.98 32.94 -12.10
C VAL A 245 20.41 33.03 -11.56
N ALA A 246 20.56 32.79 -10.25
CA ALA A 246 21.83 32.65 -9.55
C ALA A 246 22.45 31.23 -9.69
N VAL A 247 22.32 30.59 -10.86
CA VAL A 247 22.85 29.22 -11.12
C VAL A 247 23.95 29.22 -12.19
N SER A 248 24.19 30.33 -12.91
CA SER A 248 25.45 30.45 -13.66
C SER A 248 26.60 30.61 -12.66
N GLY A 249 27.46 29.61 -12.59
CA GLY A 249 28.57 29.65 -11.64
C GLY A 249 29.63 28.63 -11.97
N SER A 250 30.85 28.99 -11.64
CA SER A 250 31.99 28.11 -11.86
C SER A 250 32.13 27.10 -10.72
N ALA A 251 32.53 25.88 -11.05
CA ALA A 251 32.86 24.81 -10.11
C ALA A 251 34.30 24.32 -10.29
N GLY A 252 34.90 23.84 -9.19
CA GLY A 252 36.17 23.13 -9.17
C GLY A 252 35.94 21.62 -9.12
N ALA A 253 36.18 21.00 -7.97
CA ALA A 253 35.89 19.59 -7.71
C ALA A 253 34.44 19.36 -7.27
N SER A 254 33.81 20.28 -6.54
CA SER A 254 32.39 20.11 -6.17
C SER A 254 31.67 21.42 -5.88
N LYS A 255 30.37 21.47 -6.17
CA LYS A 255 29.52 22.62 -5.85
C LYS A 255 28.03 22.26 -5.92
N THR A 256 27.25 22.81 -4.99
CA THR A 256 25.78 22.82 -5.11
C THR A 256 25.33 24.20 -5.56
N PHE A 257 24.45 24.23 -6.55
CA PHE A 257 23.81 25.42 -7.07
C PHE A 257 22.33 25.41 -6.69
N GLN A 258 21.86 26.52 -6.13
CA GLN A 258 20.46 26.73 -5.77
C GLN A 258 19.94 27.95 -6.55
N PRO A 259 18.85 27.85 -7.33
CA PRO A 259 18.10 29.00 -7.84
C PRO A 259 17.62 29.84 -6.65
N ASN A 260 17.78 31.16 -6.71
CA ASN A 260 17.46 32.03 -5.56
C ASN A 260 15.94 32.14 -5.30
N SER A 261 15.57 32.38 -4.05
CA SER A 261 14.20 32.57 -3.57
C SER A 261 13.55 33.91 -3.95
N SER A 262 14.15 34.68 -4.88
CA SER A 262 13.73 36.04 -5.26
C SER A 262 13.25 36.13 -6.70
N LEU A 263 12.88 35.01 -7.31
CA LEU A 263 12.16 34.96 -8.57
C LEU A 263 10.67 35.13 -8.27
N PRO A 264 10.05 36.31 -8.47
CA PRO A 264 8.64 36.32 -8.81
C PRO A 264 8.57 35.62 -10.17
N SER A 265 8.14 34.37 -10.17
CA SER A 265 8.11 33.45 -11.29
C SER A 265 9.48 32.96 -11.85
N ILE A 266 10.01 31.86 -11.29
CA ILE A 266 9.99 30.61 -12.08
C ILE A 266 8.79 29.86 -11.53
N ASP A 267 7.64 30.46 -11.78
CA ASP A 267 6.31 29.99 -11.49
C ASP A 267 5.82 29.76 -12.89
N PRO A 268 6.28 28.69 -13.57
CA PRO A 268 5.50 28.27 -14.70
C PRO A 268 4.12 28.00 -14.08
N VAL A 269 3.10 28.69 -14.58
CA VAL A 269 1.70 28.50 -14.15
C VAL A 269 1.22 27.13 -14.66
N GLY A 270 2.11 26.12 -14.65
CA GLY A 270 2.12 24.91 -15.44
C GLY A 270 3.55 24.32 -15.57
N PRO A 271 3.75 23.36 -16.46
CA PRO A 271 5.02 22.61 -16.58
C PRO A 271 6.10 23.33 -17.38
N ALA A 272 7.37 22.96 -17.17
CA ALA A 272 8.51 23.57 -17.86
C ALA A 272 9.72 22.62 -17.99
N THR A 273 10.44 22.74 -19.12
CA THR A 273 11.74 22.08 -19.32
C THR A 273 12.88 23.06 -19.09
N TYR A 274 13.89 22.62 -18.34
CA TYR A 274 15.17 23.26 -18.10
C TYR A 274 16.32 22.49 -18.75
N LEU A 275 17.33 23.24 -19.18
CA LEU A 275 18.58 22.75 -19.72
C LEU A 275 19.67 22.98 -18.69
N VAL A 276 20.21 21.91 -18.11
CA VAL A 276 21.39 21.95 -17.27
C VAL A 276 22.59 21.68 -18.16
N THR A 277 23.42 22.70 -18.39
CA THR A 277 24.60 22.58 -19.24
C THR A 277 25.87 22.57 -18.39
N VAL A 278 26.72 21.56 -18.63
CA VAL A 278 28.09 21.51 -18.11
C VAL A 278 29.04 21.81 -19.25
N ALA A 279 29.94 22.76 -19.06
CA ALA A 279 30.90 23.19 -20.07
C ALA A 279 32.26 23.58 -19.45
N PRO A 280 33.34 23.66 -20.23
CA PRO A 280 34.61 24.21 -19.76
C PRO A 280 34.44 25.68 -19.38
N LEU A 281 35.08 26.12 -18.30
CA LEU A 281 35.14 27.53 -17.96
C LEU A 281 36.08 28.28 -18.93
N ASP A 282 35.59 29.31 -19.59
CA ASP A 282 36.38 30.10 -20.53
C ASP A 282 37.62 30.71 -19.85
N GLY A 283 38.78 30.57 -20.50
CA GLY A 283 40.08 31.01 -19.98
C GLY A 283 40.67 30.17 -18.83
N ALA A 284 39.98 29.14 -18.34
CA ALA A 284 40.53 28.22 -17.35
C ALA A 284 41.41 27.13 -17.99
N SER A 285 42.18 26.42 -17.17
CA SER A 285 42.87 25.21 -17.62
C SER A 285 41.81 24.13 -17.91
N LEU A 286 41.81 23.61 -19.15
CA LEU A 286 40.85 22.59 -19.57
C LEU A 286 40.96 21.37 -18.66
N ASN A 287 39.84 20.99 -18.06
CA ASN A 287 39.68 19.74 -17.34
C ASN A 287 38.76 18.85 -18.18
N THR A 288 39.32 17.80 -18.79
CA THR A 288 38.58 16.80 -19.57
C THR A 288 38.16 15.59 -18.73
N GLY A 289 38.09 15.77 -17.40
CA GLY A 289 37.75 14.70 -16.46
C GLY A 289 36.28 14.28 -16.55
N ALA A 290 35.97 13.11 -16.00
CA ALA A 290 34.58 12.76 -15.71
C ALA A 290 34.02 13.72 -14.66
N TYR A 291 32.73 14.01 -14.74
CA TYR A 291 31.98 14.67 -13.68
C TYR A 291 30.67 13.91 -13.44
N THR A 292 30.04 14.22 -12.32
CA THR A 292 28.70 13.78 -11.99
C THR A 292 27.83 14.99 -11.71
N VAL A 293 26.58 14.95 -12.19
CA VAL A 293 25.56 15.97 -11.97
C VAL A 293 24.29 15.32 -11.43
N ARG A 294 23.59 16.01 -10.53
CA ARG A 294 22.32 15.54 -9.96
C ARG A 294 21.37 16.71 -9.74
N ALA A 295 20.11 16.51 -10.09
CA ALA A 295 19.02 17.39 -9.68
C ALA A 295 18.33 16.86 -8.40
N ARG A 296 17.99 17.73 -7.46
CA ARG A 296 17.20 17.40 -6.26
C ARG A 296 16.14 18.47 -5.98
N GLY A 297 15.07 18.10 -5.29
CA GLY A 297 14.00 19.00 -4.86
C GLY A 297 12.84 18.22 -4.25
N THR A 298 12.04 18.86 -3.39
CA THR A 298 10.92 18.18 -2.70
C THR A 298 9.67 18.03 -3.57
N THR A 299 9.57 18.80 -4.65
CA THR A 299 8.53 18.70 -5.69
C THR A 299 9.14 18.57 -7.09
N LEU A 300 10.40 18.09 -7.14
CA LEU A 300 11.09 17.89 -8.40
C LEU A 300 10.54 16.65 -9.10
N ASP A 301 9.65 16.89 -10.04
CA ASP A 301 9.19 15.89 -11.00
C ASP A 301 10.16 15.84 -12.20
N ALA A 302 11.25 15.10 -12.03
CA ALA A 302 12.28 14.93 -13.07
C ALA A 302 12.13 13.60 -13.84
N ASN A 303 10.97 12.94 -13.75
CA ASN A 303 10.67 11.72 -14.50
C ASN A 303 9.23 11.75 -15.03
N ASP A 304 8.91 12.87 -15.66
CA ASP A 304 7.66 13.23 -16.35
C ASP A 304 7.36 12.34 -17.58
N VAL A 305 7.94 11.15 -17.69
CA VAL A 305 7.66 10.23 -18.81
C VAL A 305 6.74 9.14 -18.30
N PRO A 306 5.44 9.15 -18.68
CA PRO A 306 4.52 8.11 -18.25
C PRO A 306 5.01 6.76 -18.77
N VAL A 307 5.06 5.79 -17.85
CA VAL A 307 5.46 4.43 -18.16
C VAL A 307 4.22 3.64 -18.53
N ILE A 308 4.16 3.19 -19.77
CA ILE A 308 3.15 2.23 -20.24
C ILE A 308 3.76 0.83 -20.26
N VAL A 309 2.99 -0.15 -19.79
CA VAL A 309 3.39 -1.55 -19.72
C VAL A 309 2.36 -2.38 -20.47
N VAL A 310 2.83 -3.20 -21.39
CA VAL A 310 2.04 -4.21 -22.08
C VAL A 310 2.60 -5.57 -21.68
N ASP A 311 1.83 -6.30 -20.87
CA ASP A 311 2.27 -7.53 -20.20
C ASP A 311 3.61 -7.34 -19.45
N LYS A 312 4.72 -7.83 -19.98
CA LYS A 312 6.06 -7.69 -19.38
C LYS A 312 6.88 -6.54 -19.96
N VAL A 313 6.47 -5.98 -21.09
CA VAL A 313 7.26 -4.96 -21.79
C VAL A 313 6.84 -3.58 -21.34
N ALA A 314 7.77 -2.82 -20.74
CA ALA A 314 7.55 -1.44 -20.32
C ALA A 314 8.20 -0.45 -21.30
N SER A 315 7.63 0.74 -21.41
CA SER A 315 8.24 1.83 -22.18
C SER A 315 9.56 2.29 -21.55
N GLY A 316 10.58 2.53 -22.38
CA GLY A 316 11.91 2.96 -21.95
C GLY A 316 12.23 4.45 -22.14
N GLY A 317 11.32 5.22 -22.74
CA GLY A 317 11.48 6.66 -22.97
C GLY A 317 10.36 7.24 -23.83
N PRO A 318 10.32 8.58 -24.01
CA PRO A 318 9.25 9.22 -24.73
C PRO A 318 9.33 8.95 -26.24
N ASN A 319 8.18 8.73 -26.88
CA ASN A 319 8.01 8.59 -28.34
C ASN A 319 8.85 7.50 -29.03
N ALA A 320 9.48 6.59 -28.28
CA ALA A 320 10.12 5.40 -28.88
C ALA A 320 9.05 4.46 -29.44
N ASN A 321 9.33 3.79 -30.56
CA ASN A 321 8.47 2.72 -31.05
C ASN A 321 8.94 1.39 -30.47
N ILE A 322 8.07 0.70 -29.74
CA ILE A 322 8.35 -0.57 -29.10
C ILE A 322 7.35 -1.60 -29.62
N GLU A 323 7.87 -2.58 -30.35
CA GLU A 323 7.15 -3.81 -30.66
C GLU A 323 7.24 -4.72 -29.44
N THR A 324 6.10 -4.98 -28.80
CA THR A 324 6.07 -5.69 -27.51
C THR A 324 6.21 -7.20 -27.66
N GLY A 325 5.95 -7.73 -28.86
CA GLY A 325 5.84 -9.17 -29.10
C GLY A 325 4.63 -9.81 -28.40
N VAL A 326 3.79 -9.03 -27.72
CA VAL A 326 2.58 -9.52 -27.06
C VAL A 326 1.52 -9.79 -28.11
N GLU A 327 1.01 -11.02 -28.13
CA GLU A 327 -0.10 -11.45 -28.98
C GLU A 327 -1.34 -11.71 -28.12
N ARG A 328 -2.50 -11.25 -28.59
CA ARG A 328 -3.79 -11.51 -27.96
C ARG A 328 -4.79 -11.93 -29.02
N SER A 329 -5.71 -12.82 -28.67
CA SER A 329 -6.72 -13.35 -29.58
C SER A 329 -8.11 -12.80 -29.24
N LEU A 330 -8.81 -12.31 -30.25
CA LEU A 330 -10.21 -11.89 -30.23
C LEU A 330 -10.98 -12.75 -31.23
N THR A 331 -12.17 -13.20 -30.85
CA THR A 331 -13.03 -13.95 -31.79
C THR A 331 -13.58 -13.01 -32.87
N GLN A 332 -13.96 -13.49 -34.04
CA GLN A 332 -14.55 -12.63 -35.08
C GLN A 332 -16.02 -12.27 -34.74
N GLY A 333 -16.46 -11.07 -35.16
CA GLY A 333 -17.88 -10.68 -35.16
C GLY A 333 -18.25 -9.50 -34.25
N GLU A 334 -19.43 -8.92 -34.48
CA GLU A 334 -19.87 -7.64 -33.89
C GLU A 334 -19.98 -7.61 -32.35
N GLY A 335 -20.01 -8.78 -31.70
CA GLY A 335 -20.04 -8.90 -30.24
C GLY A 335 -18.67 -9.19 -29.62
N SER A 336 -17.65 -9.50 -30.44
CA SER A 336 -16.31 -9.78 -29.94
C SER A 336 -15.57 -8.49 -29.69
N ARG A 337 -15.27 -8.27 -28.40
CA ARG A 337 -14.60 -7.08 -27.93
C ARG A 337 -13.79 -7.35 -26.68
N VAL A 338 -12.88 -6.45 -26.39
CA VAL A 338 -12.16 -6.37 -25.12
C VAL A 338 -12.11 -4.92 -24.67
N ALA A 339 -12.25 -4.69 -23.38
CA ALA A 339 -12.11 -3.36 -22.80
C ALA A 339 -10.66 -2.90 -23.00
N LEU A 340 -10.46 -1.74 -23.63
CA LEU A 340 -9.15 -1.30 -24.09
C LEU A 340 -8.17 -1.13 -22.92
N ASN A 341 -8.65 -0.59 -21.80
CA ASN A 341 -7.89 -0.38 -20.56
C ASN A 341 -7.41 -1.68 -19.87
N THR A 342 -7.85 -2.86 -20.31
CA THR A 342 -7.37 -4.15 -19.77
C THR A 342 -6.15 -4.68 -20.51
N LEU A 343 -5.75 -4.04 -21.61
CA LEU A 343 -4.70 -4.54 -22.50
C LEU A 343 -3.30 -4.06 -22.12
N PHE A 344 -3.21 -3.07 -21.23
CA PHE A 344 -1.99 -2.42 -20.79
C PHE A 344 -2.22 -1.83 -19.38
N SER A 345 -1.15 -1.45 -18.71
CA SER A 345 -1.20 -0.60 -17.52
C SER A 345 -0.33 0.64 -17.73
N ILE A 346 -0.61 1.69 -16.99
CA ILE A 346 0.23 2.89 -16.96
C ILE A 346 0.58 3.28 -15.54
N SER A 347 1.70 3.96 -15.39
CA SER A 347 2.12 4.58 -14.14
C SER A 347 2.91 5.83 -14.44
N ASP A 348 2.76 6.83 -13.57
CA ASP A 348 3.70 7.95 -13.48
C ASP A 348 4.32 7.96 -12.07
N ALA A 349 5.50 8.56 -11.93
CA ALA A 349 6.26 8.55 -10.68
C ALA A 349 5.67 9.50 -9.62
N ASP A 350 4.94 10.54 -10.04
CA ASP A 350 4.35 11.55 -9.16
C ASP A 350 2.81 11.47 -9.06
N GLU A 351 2.18 10.67 -9.93
CA GLU A 351 0.75 10.47 -9.92
C GLU A 351 0.33 9.17 -9.22
N SER A 352 -0.88 9.16 -8.65
CA SER A 352 -1.42 7.94 -8.05
C SER A 352 -1.79 6.92 -9.13
N VAL A 353 -1.33 5.68 -9.01
CA VAL A 353 -1.76 4.57 -9.88
C VAL A 353 -3.24 4.22 -9.72
N SER A 354 -3.88 4.62 -8.61
CA SER A 354 -5.30 4.36 -8.35
C SER A 354 -6.22 5.39 -9.02
N ASP A 355 -5.69 6.54 -9.45
CA ASP A 355 -6.43 7.61 -10.10
C ASP A 355 -5.73 7.94 -11.42
N LEU A 356 -6.22 7.40 -12.52
CA LEU A 356 -5.66 7.62 -13.85
C LEU A 356 -6.26 8.86 -14.56
N SER A 357 -6.92 9.76 -13.84
CA SER A 357 -7.56 10.95 -14.43
C SER A 357 -6.57 11.97 -15.01
N TRP A 358 -5.30 11.88 -14.61
CA TRP A 358 -4.18 12.66 -15.15
C TRP A 358 -3.82 12.26 -16.59
N ALA A 359 -4.12 11.02 -17.00
CA ALA A 359 -3.64 10.46 -18.25
C ALA A 359 -4.60 10.72 -19.43
N THR A 360 -4.02 10.99 -20.60
CA THR A 360 -4.71 10.93 -21.89
C THR A 360 -3.98 9.99 -22.84
N TYR A 361 -4.63 9.57 -23.93
CA TYR A 361 -4.11 8.48 -24.76
C TYR A 361 -4.29 8.74 -26.24
N LYS A 362 -3.38 8.18 -27.05
CA LYS A 362 -3.62 7.96 -28.48
C LYS A 362 -3.55 6.48 -28.77
N VAL A 363 -4.48 6.03 -29.60
CA VAL A 363 -4.61 4.63 -29.95
C VAL A 363 -4.68 4.54 -31.47
N ALA A 364 -4.07 3.52 -32.05
CA ALA A 364 -4.23 3.18 -33.45
C ALA A 364 -4.44 1.67 -33.57
N LEU A 365 -5.51 1.28 -34.26
CA LEU A 365 -5.74 -0.10 -34.64
C LEU A 365 -5.65 -0.21 -36.16
N SER A 366 -4.77 -1.07 -36.66
CA SER A 366 -4.58 -1.25 -38.11
C SER A 366 -4.30 -2.69 -38.47
N SER A 367 -4.70 -3.13 -39.67
CA SER A 367 -4.37 -4.47 -40.16
C SER A 367 -2.87 -4.62 -40.37
N VAL A 368 -2.28 -5.73 -39.91
CA VAL A 368 -0.89 -6.08 -40.23
C VAL A 368 -0.73 -6.17 -41.75
N PRO A 369 0.39 -5.71 -42.36
CA PRO A 369 0.61 -5.83 -43.80
C PRO A 369 0.41 -7.26 -44.34
N GLY A 370 -0.58 -7.45 -45.21
CA GLY A 370 -0.92 -8.75 -45.79
C GLY A 370 -2.04 -9.51 -45.06
N SER A 371 -2.47 -9.03 -43.89
CA SER A 371 -3.66 -9.51 -43.19
C SER A 371 -4.95 -8.94 -43.80
N SER A 372 -6.02 -9.74 -43.77
CA SER A 372 -7.37 -9.27 -44.09
C SER A 372 -8.16 -8.81 -42.85
N ALA A 373 -7.63 -9.04 -41.65
CA ALA A 373 -8.33 -8.71 -40.42
C ALA A 373 -8.56 -7.21 -40.30
N ASN A 374 -9.70 -6.87 -39.71
CA ASN A 374 -10.11 -5.51 -39.46
C ASN A 374 -10.81 -5.42 -38.11
N GLY A 375 -10.94 -4.19 -37.61
CA GLY A 375 -11.55 -3.90 -36.32
C GLY A 375 -11.70 -2.39 -36.16
N TYR A 376 -12.23 -1.97 -35.02
CA TYR A 376 -12.32 -0.55 -34.66
C TYR A 376 -12.35 -0.39 -33.14
N VAL A 377 -11.99 0.80 -32.66
CA VAL A 377 -12.20 1.19 -31.27
C VAL A 377 -13.53 1.94 -31.17
N ARG A 378 -14.37 1.59 -30.20
CA ARG A 378 -15.65 2.25 -29.93
C ARG A 378 -15.72 2.68 -28.48
N ILE A 379 -16.16 3.90 -28.25
CA ILE A 379 -16.37 4.46 -26.92
C ILE A 379 -17.87 4.31 -26.60
N GLU A 380 -18.17 3.79 -25.41
CA GLU A 380 -19.53 3.47 -24.96
C GLU A 380 -19.85 4.15 -23.62
N PRO A 381 -20.02 5.49 -23.58
CA PRO A 381 -20.20 6.21 -22.33
C PRO A 381 -21.56 5.90 -21.67
N THR A 382 -21.58 5.88 -20.33
CA THR A 382 -22.81 5.67 -19.58
C THR A 382 -23.81 6.81 -19.79
N GLY A 383 -24.99 6.51 -20.34
CA GLY A 383 -26.06 7.48 -20.52
C GLY A 383 -25.96 8.32 -21.80
N GLU A 384 -24.97 8.06 -22.65
CA GLU A 384 -24.79 8.70 -23.96
C GLU A 384 -24.80 7.67 -25.10
N ALA A 385 -24.87 8.14 -26.35
CA ALA A 385 -24.84 7.26 -27.50
C ALA A 385 -23.38 6.85 -27.82
N PRO A 386 -23.11 5.55 -28.11
CA PRO A 386 -21.77 5.09 -28.44
C PRO A 386 -21.30 5.65 -29.79
N TYR A 387 -19.99 5.85 -29.94
CA TYR A 387 -19.39 6.36 -31.16
C TYR A 387 -18.01 5.74 -31.43
N ASN A 388 -17.63 5.67 -32.70
CA ASN A 388 -16.33 5.10 -33.08
C ASN A 388 -15.22 6.12 -32.86
N TYR A 389 -14.17 5.69 -32.19
CA TYR A 389 -12.95 6.46 -32.03
C TYR A 389 -12.20 6.56 -33.37
N VAL A 390 -11.52 7.69 -33.59
CA VAL A 390 -10.73 7.94 -34.80
C VAL A 390 -9.26 7.75 -34.46
N ASN A 391 -8.60 6.79 -35.12
CA ASN A 391 -7.19 6.48 -34.87
C ASN A 391 -6.31 7.74 -34.74
N GLY A 392 -5.57 7.82 -33.63
CA GLY A 392 -4.61 8.89 -33.34
C GLY A 392 -5.19 10.16 -32.72
N THR A 393 -6.50 10.28 -32.51
CA THR A 393 -7.07 11.40 -31.73
C THR A 393 -6.84 11.21 -30.23
N LEU A 394 -6.82 12.27 -29.42
CA LEU A 394 -6.70 12.09 -27.97
C LEU A 394 -7.97 11.43 -27.40
N LEU A 395 -7.80 10.41 -26.55
CA LEU A 395 -8.82 9.92 -25.62
C LEU A 395 -8.53 10.49 -24.23
N SER A 396 -9.55 11.02 -23.56
CA SER A 396 -9.49 11.29 -22.13
C SER A 396 -9.48 10.02 -21.29
N ALA A 397 -9.10 10.13 -20.01
CA ALA A 397 -9.18 9.02 -19.06
C ALA A 397 -10.58 8.39 -18.97
N GLN A 398 -11.63 9.21 -18.97
CA GLN A 398 -13.01 8.71 -18.94
C GLN A 398 -13.37 7.98 -20.23
N GLU A 399 -13.03 8.53 -21.39
CA GLU A 399 -13.27 7.86 -22.68
C GLU A 399 -12.49 6.55 -22.79
N MET A 400 -11.27 6.49 -22.23
CA MET A 400 -10.48 5.26 -22.16
C MET A 400 -11.15 4.20 -21.29
N ALA A 401 -11.72 4.58 -20.14
CA ALA A 401 -12.48 3.66 -19.29
C ALA A 401 -13.72 3.09 -20.00
N ASP A 402 -14.32 3.89 -20.90
CA ASP A 402 -15.48 3.52 -21.69
C ASP A 402 -15.12 2.90 -23.07
N ALA A 403 -13.82 2.72 -23.38
CA ALA A 403 -13.35 2.28 -24.69
C ALA A 403 -13.24 0.76 -24.83
N TRP A 404 -13.69 0.26 -25.98
CA TRP A 404 -13.66 -1.15 -26.35
C TRP A 404 -13.01 -1.33 -27.72
N VAL A 405 -12.14 -2.34 -27.84
CA VAL A 405 -11.62 -2.81 -29.13
C VAL A 405 -12.58 -3.86 -29.68
N TYR A 406 -13.12 -3.64 -30.88
CA TYR A 406 -13.99 -4.59 -31.58
C TYR A 406 -13.26 -5.29 -32.72
N ALA A 407 -13.39 -6.61 -32.78
CA ALA A 407 -12.94 -7.40 -33.92
C ALA A 407 -13.96 -7.35 -35.06
N GLY A 408 -13.45 -7.35 -36.29
CA GLY A 408 -14.25 -7.49 -37.50
C GLY A 408 -14.59 -8.95 -37.80
N THR A 409 -14.93 -9.22 -39.06
CA THR A 409 -15.35 -10.56 -39.53
C THR A 409 -14.28 -11.30 -40.32
N ALA A 410 -13.17 -10.63 -40.63
CA ALA A 410 -12.07 -11.23 -41.36
C ALA A 410 -11.02 -11.73 -40.38
N LEU A 411 -10.60 -12.97 -40.57
CA LEU A 411 -9.51 -13.58 -39.80
C LEU A 411 -8.16 -12.96 -40.18
N GLY A 412 -7.20 -13.06 -39.26
CA GLY A 412 -5.83 -12.57 -39.42
C GLY A 412 -5.42 -11.68 -38.24
N GLU A 413 -4.36 -10.89 -38.42
CA GLU A 413 -3.76 -10.08 -37.37
C GLU A 413 -3.95 -8.58 -37.60
N MET A 414 -3.99 -7.83 -36.50
CA MET A 414 -4.02 -6.37 -36.44
C MET A 414 -2.98 -5.88 -35.43
N ASP A 415 -2.39 -4.73 -35.67
CA ASP A 415 -1.56 -4.01 -34.71
C ASP A 415 -2.42 -3.05 -33.91
N LEU A 416 -2.40 -3.18 -32.59
CA LEU A 416 -2.88 -2.18 -31.64
C LEU A 416 -1.67 -1.43 -31.08
N THR A 417 -1.53 -0.17 -31.49
CA THR A 417 -0.52 0.73 -30.96
C THR A 417 -1.17 1.70 -29.97
N ILE A 418 -0.55 1.87 -28.82
CA ILE A 418 -0.98 2.83 -27.80
C ILE A 418 0.16 3.72 -27.31
N GLN A 419 -0.16 4.97 -27.02
CA GLN A 419 0.71 5.93 -26.36
C GLN A 419 -0.09 6.64 -25.26
N ALA A 420 0.46 6.71 -24.07
CA ALA A 420 -0.06 7.50 -22.96
C ALA A 420 0.61 8.88 -22.92
N PHE A 421 -0.12 9.85 -22.41
CA PHE A 421 0.33 11.20 -22.18
C PHE A 421 -0.06 11.59 -20.77
N ASP A 422 0.82 12.28 -20.07
CA ASP A 422 0.48 12.90 -18.81
C ASP A 422 -0.23 14.25 -19.06
N SER A 423 -0.45 15.00 -17.98
CA SER A 423 -1.09 16.31 -18.05
C SER A 423 -0.11 17.44 -18.37
N THR A 424 1.18 17.17 -18.51
CA THR A 424 2.19 18.21 -18.40
C THR A 424 2.51 18.92 -19.73
N ASP A 425 2.34 18.24 -20.86
CA ASP A 425 2.64 18.75 -22.22
C ASP A 425 4.02 19.44 -22.29
N ALA A 426 5.00 18.88 -21.55
CA ALA A 426 6.30 19.49 -21.40
C ALA A 426 7.01 19.67 -22.76
N PRO A 427 7.70 20.81 -22.99
CA PRO A 427 8.30 21.11 -24.29
C PRO A 427 9.35 20.11 -24.81
N ASP A 428 9.97 19.32 -23.93
CA ASP A 428 10.88 18.23 -24.32
C ASP A 428 10.19 16.92 -24.62
N GLN A 429 8.86 16.90 -24.70
CA GLN A 429 8.06 15.72 -24.99
C GLN A 429 8.18 14.63 -23.92
N SER A 430 8.62 14.97 -22.70
CA SER A 430 8.63 14.01 -21.60
C SER A 430 7.22 13.51 -21.30
N GLY A 431 6.21 14.39 -21.33
CA GLY A 431 4.81 14.01 -21.08
C GLY A 431 4.13 13.07 -22.08
N ALA A 432 4.89 12.36 -22.91
CA ALA A 432 4.41 11.30 -23.78
C ALA A 432 5.21 10.01 -23.55
N SER A 433 4.55 8.87 -23.44
CA SER A 433 5.19 7.57 -23.35
C SER A 433 5.80 7.12 -24.69
N SER A 434 6.41 5.94 -24.70
CA SER A 434 6.66 5.19 -25.96
C SER A 434 5.34 4.82 -26.65
N PHE A 435 5.39 4.62 -27.97
CA PHE A 435 4.38 3.89 -28.73
C PHE A 435 4.57 2.39 -28.49
N MET A 436 3.62 1.75 -27.83
CA MET A 436 3.62 0.32 -27.57
C MET A 436 2.72 -0.39 -28.56
N THR A 437 3.28 -1.25 -29.40
CA THR A 437 2.52 -2.05 -30.37
C THR A 437 2.40 -3.49 -29.88
N GLN A 438 1.17 -3.99 -29.82
CA GLN A 438 0.86 -5.41 -29.60
C GLN A 438 0.02 -5.95 -30.77
N THR A 439 0.07 -7.26 -30.99
CA THR A 439 -0.69 -7.91 -32.06
C THR A 439 -2.01 -8.45 -31.52
N LEU A 440 -3.10 -8.12 -32.21
CA LEU A 440 -4.44 -8.67 -31.99
C LEU A 440 -4.79 -9.62 -33.13
N LYS A 441 -4.90 -10.91 -32.84
CA LYS A 441 -5.33 -11.95 -33.77
C LYS A 441 -6.85 -12.08 -33.74
N VAL A 442 -7.49 -11.96 -34.89
CA VAL A 442 -8.91 -12.26 -35.09
C VAL A 442 -9.06 -13.74 -35.43
N THR A 443 -9.70 -14.50 -34.54
CA THR A 443 -9.92 -15.94 -34.62
C THR A 443 -11.37 -16.28 -34.99
N SER A 444 -11.66 -17.55 -35.27
CA SER A 444 -13.03 -17.96 -35.61
C SER A 444 -13.98 -17.75 -34.44
N ASP A 445 -15.24 -17.44 -34.76
CA ASP A 445 -16.39 -17.36 -33.83
C ASP A 445 -16.78 -18.71 -33.20
N SER A 446 -16.16 -19.81 -33.66
CA SER A 446 -16.28 -21.13 -33.02
C SER A 446 -15.26 -21.35 -31.89
N VAL A 447 -14.27 -20.47 -31.76
CA VAL A 447 -13.24 -20.53 -30.73
C VAL A 447 -13.67 -19.62 -29.59
N GLY A 448 -13.61 -20.09 -28.35
CA GLY A 448 -14.08 -19.30 -27.22
C GLY A 448 -14.06 -20.07 -25.89
N VAL A 449 -14.05 -19.32 -24.79
CA VAL A 449 -14.25 -19.83 -23.44
C VAL A 449 -15.54 -19.20 -22.91
N THR A 450 -16.58 -20.00 -22.76
CA THR A 450 -17.83 -19.56 -22.16
C THR A 450 -17.70 -19.60 -20.63
N VAL A 451 -17.81 -18.44 -19.99
CA VAL A 451 -17.86 -18.29 -18.53
C VAL A 451 -19.29 -17.97 -18.11
N THR A 452 -19.86 -18.77 -17.20
CA THR A 452 -21.23 -18.56 -16.67
C THR A 452 -21.26 -18.67 -15.16
N GLY A 453 -22.23 -18.01 -14.54
CA GLY A 453 -22.34 -17.90 -13.09
C GLY A 453 -21.86 -16.53 -12.60
N GLY A 454 -21.56 -16.44 -11.30
CA GLY A 454 -21.33 -15.17 -10.62
C GLY A 454 -22.57 -14.72 -9.87
N GLY A 455 -22.43 -14.59 -8.56
CA GLY A 455 -23.41 -14.03 -7.65
C GLY A 455 -22.71 -12.81 -7.11
N VAL A 456 -23.15 -11.63 -7.57
CA VAL A 456 -22.39 -10.39 -7.50
C VAL A 456 -22.17 -9.91 -6.06
N ALA A 457 -22.66 -10.60 -5.03
CA ALA A 457 -22.45 -10.23 -3.63
C ALA A 457 -21.95 -11.43 -2.81
N LEU A 458 -20.76 -11.29 -2.21
CA LEU A 458 -20.21 -12.19 -1.22
C LEU A 458 -20.10 -11.46 0.14
N LEU A 459 -20.11 -12.22 1.22
CA LEU A 459 -20.03 -11.70 2.58
C LEU A 459 -18.83 -12.32 3.27
N GLU A 460 -17.96 -11.46 3.80
CA GLU A 460 -16.83 -11.89 4.61
C GLU A 460 -17.26 -12.58 5.90
N GLY A 461 -16.50 -13.60 6.29
CA GLY A 461 -16.77 -14.38 7.50
C GLY A 461 -18.10 -15.15 7.47
N ALA A 462 -18.80 -15.19 6.32
CA ALA A 462 -20.07 -15.87 6.20
C ALA A 462 -19.97 -17.37 6.56
N ALA A 463 -20.95 -17.86 7.31
CA ALA A 463 -21.06 -19.28 7.61
C ALA A 463 -21.46 -20.07 6.34
N SER A 464 -21.02 -21.33 6.22
CA SER A 464 -21.20 -22.15 5.00
C SER A 464 -22.63 -22.34 4.47
N ALA A 465 -23.65 -22.08 5.29
CA ALA A 465 -25.06 -22.15 4.92
C ALA A 465 -25.72 -20.77 4.72
N ALA A 466 -24.98 -19.68 4.96
CA ALA A 466 -25.47 -18.31 4.81
C ALA A 466 -25.45 -17.86 3.34
N ALA A 467 -26.35 -16.94 3.01
CA ALA A 467 -26.26 -16.21 1.74
C ALA A 467 -24.96 -15.40 1.70
N GLY A 468 -24.35 -15.28 0.52
CA GLY A 468 -23.06 -14.60 0.35
C GLY A 468 -21.83 -15.43 0.72
N TYR A 469 -21.99 -16.68 1.20
CA TYR A 469 -20.84 -17.53 1.54
C TYR A 469 -19.95 -17.87 0.34
N SER A 470 -20.56 -18.19 -0.79
CA SER A 470 -19.82 -18.60 -1.99
C SER A 470 -20.61 -18.35 -3.26
N SER A 471 -19.88 -18.10 -4.34
CA SER A 471 -20.38 -18.10 -5.71
C SER A 471 -19.75 -19.22 -6.51
N ASN A 472 -20.40 -19.64 -7.60
CA ASN A 472 -19.89 -20.67 -8.49
C ASN A 472 -19.77 -20.11 -9.92
N LEU A 473 -18.57 -20.22 -10.48
CA LEU A 473 -18.28 -19.97 -11.89
C LEU A 473 -18.17 -21.31 -12.61
N SER A 474 -18.63 -21.34 -13.86
CA SER A 474 -18.61 -22.51 -14.74
C SER A 474 -18.00 -22.14 -16.08
N PHE A 475 -17.07 -22.97 -16.54
CA PHE A 475 -16.24 -22.74 -17.72
C PHE A 475 -16.38 -23.92 -18.69
N VAL A 476 -16.47 -23.62 -19.98
CA VAL A 476 -16.46 -24.60 -21.07
C VAL A 476 -15.83 -23.96 -22.31
N LEU A 477 -15.18 -24.74 -23.18
CA LEU A 477 -14.72 -24.25 -24.47
C LEU A 477 -15.81 -24.43 -25.54
N ASP A 478 -15.89 -23.49 -26.46
CA ASP A 478 -16.93 -23.48 -27.51
C ASP A 478 -16.64 -24.48 -28.65
N SER A 479 -15.37 -24.87 -28.84
CA SER A 479 -14.94 -25.92 -29.76
C SER A 479 -13.77 -26.75 -29.23
N ALA A 480 -13.51 -27.89 -29.87
CA ALA A 480 -12.41 -28.77 -29.49
C ALA A 480 -11.07 -28.13 -29.87
N PRO A 481 -10.15 -27.89 -28.91
CA PRO A 481 -8.84 -27.37 -29.22
C PRO A 481 -7.96 -28.45 -29.86
N ALA A 482 -6.94 -28.04 -30.61
CA ALA A 482 -5.91 -28.93 -31.16
C ALA A 482 -4.86 -29.35 -30.12
N GLN A 483 -4.67 -28.54 -29.08
CA GLN A 483 -3.75 -28.75 -27.96
C GLN A 483 -4.42 -28.36 -26.64
N ASP A 484 -3.79 -28.67 -25.51
CA ASP A 484 -4.35 -28.33 -24.22
C ASP A 484 -4.40 -26.80 -24.00
N VAL A 485 -5.54 -26.32 -23.49
CA VAL A 485 -5.81 -24.92 -23.16
C VAL A 485 -5.82 -24.77 -21.65
N GLN A 486 -5.01 -23.87 -21.13
CA GLN A 486 -4.95 -23.52 -19.72
C GLN A 486 -5.60 -22.16 -19.49
N VAL A 487 -6.63 -22.09 -18.65
CA VAL A 487 -7.27 -20.85 -18.23
C VAL A 487 -6.83 -20.55 -16.80
N TYR A 488 -5.97 -19.56 -16.63
CA TYR A 488 -5.54 -19.04 -15.33
C TYR A 488 -6.57 -18.04 -14.82
N LEU A 489 -6.88 -18.14 -13.52
CA LEU A 489 -7.79 -17.27 -12.80
C LEU A 489 -6.96 -16.42 -11.85
N GLU A 490 -6.94 -15.12 -12.08
CA GLU A 490 -6.07 -14.17 -11.40
C GLU A 490 -6.90 -13.07 -10.76
N GLN A 491 -6.45 -12.54 -9.63
CA GLN A 491 -7.15 -11.46 -8.93
C GLN A 491 -6.43 -10.15 -9.21
N ALA A 492 -7.15 -9.13 -9.64
CA ALA A 492 -6.58 -7.80 -9.82
C ALA A 492 -6.27 -7.15 -8.45
N SER A 493 -7.15 -7.40 -7.46
CA SER A 493 -6.94 -7.08 -6.05
C SER A 493 -6.54 -8.35 -5.30
N PRO A 494 -5.24 -8.57 -5.03
CA PRO A 494 -4.80 -9.79 -4.36
C PRO A 494 -5.35 -9.84 -2.93
N ASN A 495 -5.75 -11.04 -2.50
CA ASN A 495 -6.26 -11.38 -1.17
C ASN A 495 -7.73 -11.03 -0.88
N GLU A 496 -8.50 -10.57 -1.87
CA GLU A 496 -9.95 -10.35 -1.67
C GLU A 496 -10.77 -11.65 -1.78
N LEU A 497 -10.34 -12.58 -2.65
CA LEU A 497 -11.10 -13.78 -2.98
C LEU A 497 -10.34 -15.06 -2.64
N LEU A 498 -11.07 -16.05 -2.15
CA LEU A 498 -10.62 -17.43 -2.00
C LEU A 498 -11.19 -18.30 -3.12
N LEU A 499 -10.31 -18.79 -4.00
CA LEU A 499 -10.66 -19.61 -5.16
C LEU A 499 -10.40 -21.09 -4.89
N SER A 500 -11.34 -21.96 -5.28
CA SER A 500 -11.14 -23.42 -5.21
C SER A 500 -10.11 -23.96 -6.21
N LYS A 501 -9.83 -23.21 -7.29
CA LYS A 501 -8.80 -23.48 -8.30
C LYS A 501 -8.31 -22.16 -8.87
N SER A 502 -7.02 -22.06 -9.17
CA SER A 502 -6.41 -20.92 -9.88
C SER A 502 -6.11 -21.21 -11.35
N VAL A 503 -6.29 -22.46 -11.80
CA VAL A 503 -6.11 -22.87 -13.20
C VAL A 503 -7.10 -23.97 -13.56
N LEU A 504 -7.63 -23.89 -14.78
CA LEU A 504 -8.43 -24.92 -15.42
C LEU A 504 -7.70 -25.42 -16.67
N THR A 505 -7.73 -26.73 -16.90
CA THR A 505 -7.10 -27.34 -18.07
C THR A 505 -8.15 -28.04 -18.92
N PHE A 506 -8.29 -27.57 -20.15
CA PHE A 506 -9.11 -28.19 -21.18
C PHE A 506 -8.18 -28.88 -22.19
N THR A 507 -8.60 -30.03 -22.65
CA THR A 507 -7.93 -30.92 -23.60
C THR A 507 -8.89 -31.14 -24.77
N PRO A 508 -8.43 -31.66 -25.92
CA PRO A 508 -9.32 -32.02 -27.02
C PRO A 508 -10.45 -33.00 -26.63
N SER A 509 -10.30 -33.72 -25.51
CA SER A 509 -11.24 -34.75 -25.05
C SER A 509 -12.26 -34.30 -23.99
N ASN A 510 -12.02 -33.17 -23.32
CA ASN A 510 -12.87 -32.66 -22.23
C ASN A 510 -13.27 -31.19 -22.40
N TYR A 511 -13.00 -30.59 -23.56
CA TYR A 511 -13.27 -29.19 -23.86
C TYR A 511 -14.72 -28.78 -23.60
N ASP A 512 -15.66 -29.68 -23.89
CA ASP A 512 -17.11 -29.52 -23.76
C ASP A 512 -17.65 -29.91 -22.38
N GLN A 513 -16.77 -30.36 -21.47
CA GLN A 513 -17.15 -30.73 -20.10
C GLN A 513 -17.05 -29.49 -19.20
N VAL A 514 -18.16 -29.14 -18.56
CA VAL A 514 -18.22 -27.99 -17.64
C VAL A 514 -17.25 -28.19 -16.48
N GLN A 515 -16.34 -27.24 -16.29
CA GLN A 515 -15.46 -27.16 -15.13
C GLN A 515 -15.91 -26.02 -14.23
N SER A 516 -16.05 -26.27 -12.92
CA SER A 516 -16.50 -25.25 -11.97
C SER A 516 -15.40 -24.78 -11.03
N VAL A 517 -15.51 -23.51 -10.63
CA VAL A 517 -14.70 -22.84 -9.62
C VAL A 517 -15.63 -22.18 -8.60
N VAL A 518 -15.52 -22.62 -7.35
CA VAL A 518 -16.12 -21.96 -6.20
C VAL A 518 -15.26 -20.78 -5.78
N VAL A 519 -15.90 -19.64 -5.57
CA VAL A 519 -15.32 -18.36 -5.14
C VAL A 519 -15.94 -17.95 -3.80
N ARG A 520 -15.14 -17.43 -2.87
CA ARG A 520 -15.60 -16.88 -1.58
C ARG A 520 -14.87 -15.57 -1.30
N ALA A 521 -15.46 -14.70 -0.48
CA ALA A 521 -14.73 -13.58 0.10
C ALA A 521 -13.71 -14.11 1.12
N LEU A 522 -12.48 -13.60 1.09
CA LEU A 522 -11.52 -13.84 2.16
C LEU A 522 -11.95 -13.00 3.38
N SER A 523 -11.75 -13.50 4.60
CA SER A 523 -11.98 -12.69 5.80
C SER A 523 -10.64 -12.47 6.46
N ASP A 524 -10.19 -11.23 6.49
CA ASP A 524 -8.87 -10.85 6.98
C ASP A 524 -8.91 -10.23 8.40
N GLY A 525 -10.11 -9.89 8.88
CA GLY A 525 -10.35 -9.32 10.20
C GLY A 525 -10.12 -7.81 10.29
N ALA A 526 -9.84 -7.14 9.16
CA ALA A 526 -9.89 -5.70 9.04
C ALA A 526 -11.35 -5.23 8.94
N THR A 527 -11.56 -3.91 9.00
CA THR A 527 -12.84 -3.31 8.64
C THR A 527 -12.59 -2.28 7.57
N GLU A 528 -13.02 -2.61 6.36
CA GLU A 528 -12.84 -1.91 5.09
C GLU A 528 -14.17 -1.37 4.59
N GLY A 529 -15.28 -1.98 5.03
CA GLY A 529 -16.62 -1.67 4.52
C GLY A 529 -16.85 -2.24 3.12
N PRO A 530 -17.95 -1.89 2.43
CA PRO A 530 -18.26 -2.45 1.12
C PRO A 530 -17.18 -2.13 0.08
N HIS A 531 -16.65 -3.15 -0.57
CA HIS A 531 -15.61 -3.07 -1.60
C HIS A 531 -15.85 -4.14 -2.68
N SER A 532 -14.88 -4.39 -3.56
CA SER A 532 -15.02 -5.35 -4.65
C SER A 532 -13.76 -6.18 -4.90
N GLY A 533 -13.96 -7.44 -5.28
CA GLY A 533 -12.90 -8.33 -5.76
C GLY A 533 -13.07 -8.62 -7.25
N ASP A 534 -12.06 -8.30 -8.05
CA ASP A 534 -12.06 -8.54 -9.50
C ASP A 534 -11.27 -9.79 -9.87
N LEU A 535 -11.91 -10.67 -10.65
CA LEU A 535 -11.29 -11.86 -11.21
C LEU A 535 -11.05 -11.68 -12.71
N VAL A 536 -9.78 -11.68 -13.12
CA VAL A 536 -9.31 -11.60 -14.50
C VAL A 536 -8.78 -12.96 -14.96
N PHE A 537 -8.69 -13.15 -16.28
CA PHE A 537 -8.33 -14.44 -16.86
C PHE A 537 -7.17 -14.32 -17.85
N ARG A 538 -6.27 -15.30 -17.82
CA ARG A 538 -5.23 -15.49 -18.84
C ARG A 538 -5.36 -16.86 -19.48
N VAL A 539 -5.52 -16.91 -20.80
CA VAL A 539 -5.60 -18.16 -21.57
C VAL A 539 -4.25 -18.44 -22.23
N VAL A 540 -3.69 -19.62 -21.98
CA VAL A 540 -2.40 -20.08 -22.52
C VAL A 540 -2.60 -21.41 -23.23
N SER A 541 -2.10 -21.52 -24.46
CA SER A 541 -2.19 -22.74 -25.27
C SER A 541 -1.08 -22.80 -26.32
N SER A 542 -0.75 -24.01 -26.80
CA SER A 542 0.01 -24.15 -28.05
C SER A 542 -0.88 -24.24 -29.30
N ASP A 543 -2.21 -24.28 -29.09
CA ASP A 543 -3.19 -24.01 -30.13
C ASP A 543 -3.35 -22.50 -30.27
N LEU A 544 -2.81 -21.96 -31.36
CA LEU A 544 -2.77 -20.52 -31.63
C LEU A 544 -4.15 -19.86 -31.74
N ASP A 545 -5.22 -20.63 -31.91
CA ASP A 545 -6.56 -20.05 -31.93
C ASP A 545 -7.08 -19.76 -30.51
N TYR A 546 -6.60 -20.50 -29.50
CA TYR A 546 -6.93 -20.31 -28.09
C TYR A 546 -5.89 -19.51 -27.33
N ASP A 547 -4.63 -19.51 -27.77
CA ASP A 547 -3.57 -18.79 -27.07
C ASP A 547 -3.82 -17.27 -27.04
N GLY A 548 -3.64 -16.68 -25.87
CA GLY A 548 -3.86 -15.25 -25.65
C GLY A 548 -5.33 -14.81 -25.79
N LEU A 549 -6.31 -15.73 -25.79
CA LEU A 549 -7.72 -15.39 -25.90
C LEU A 549 -8.17 -14.48 -24.73
N THR A 550 -8.72 -13.32 -25.06
CA THR A 550 -9.19 -12.34 -24.07
C THR A 550 -10.58 -12.69 -23.56
N LEU A 551 -10.78 -12.61 -22.24
CA LEU A 551 -12.08 -12.85 -21.58
C LEU A 551 -12.46 -11.64 -20.73
N ASP A 552 -13.75 -11.37 -20.60
CA ASP A 552 -14.26 -10.35 -19.69
C ASP A 552 -13.98 -10.73 -18.23
N ALA A 553 -13.59 -9.74 -17.41
CA ALA A 553 -13.43 -9.91 -15.98
C ALA A 553 -14.77 -10.19 -15.29
N VAL A 554 -14.71 -10.84 -14.12
CA VAL A 554 -15.87 -11.03 -13.24
C VAL A 554 -15.64 -10.27 -11.94
N THR A 555 -16.47 -9.28 -11.67
CA THR A 555 -16.46 -8.49 -10.44
C THR A 555 -17.40 -9.09 -9.38
N PHE A 556 -16.94 -9.14 -8.14
CA PHE A 556 -17.71 -9.52 -6.97
C PHE A 556 -17.80 -8.33 -6.01
N ASP A 557 -19.00 -7.91 -5.63
CA ASP A 557 -19.22 -6.99 -4.51
C ASP A 557 -19.00 -7.75 -3.21
N LEU A 558 -18.14 -7.21 -2.35
CA LEU A 558 -17.77 -7.79 -1.07
C LEU A 558 -18.37 -6.94 0.04
N ALA A 559 -19.24 -7.56 0.83
CA ALA A 559 -19.72 -6.98 2.06
C ALA A 559 -18.77 -7.36 3.20
N ASP A 560 -18.13 -6.37 3.79
CA ASP A 560 -17.33 -6.53 4.99
C ASP A 560 -18.10 -6.00 6.22
N PRO A 561 -18.54 -6.88 7.13
CA PRO A 561 -19.18 -6.48 8.38
C PRO A 561 -18.14 -6.01 9.39
N VAL A 562 -18.37 -4.83 9.98
CA VAL A 562 -17.55 -4.28 11.08
C VAL A 562 -17.19 -5.35 12.11
N VAL A 563 -15.90 -5.61 12.27
CA VAL A 563 -15.39 -6.52 13.29
C VAL A 563 -15.61 -5.87 14.65
N ALA A 564 -16.32 -6.54 15.54
CA ALA A 564 -16.50 -6.05 16.91
C ALA A 564 -15.12 -5.86 17.55
N PRO A 565 -14.84 -4.73 18.21
CA PRO A 565 -13.53 -4.46 18.79
C PRO A 565 -13.15 -5.59 19.75
N SER A 566 -11.93 -6.11 19.63
CA SER A 566 -11.35 -7.03 20.61
C SER A 566 -11.45 -6.39 22.00
N GLY A 567 -12.05 -7.08 22.98
CA GLY A 567 -12.19 -6.59 24.36
C GLY A 567 -13.26 -7.36 25.14
N TYR A 568 -13.35 -7.10 26.44
CA TYR A 568 -14.32 -7.75 27.33
C TYR A 568 -15.71 -7.13 27.21
N SER A 569 -16.74 -7.91 27.53
CA SER A 569 -18.11 -7.42 27.76
C SER A 569 -18.37 -7.35 29.26
N VAL A 570 -18.65 -6.16 29.75
CA VAL A 570 -18.89 -5.89 31.17
C VAL A 570 -20.32 -5.40 31.32
N GLY A 571 -21.12 -6.10 32.10
CA GLY A 571 -22.53 -5.77 32.27
C GLY A 571 -23.00 -5.92 33.71
N GLY A 572 -24.11 -5.26 34.02
CA GLY A 572 -24.58 -5.17 35.39
C GLY A 572 -25.95 -4.53 35.53
N PHE A 573 -26.36 -4.33 36.78
CA PHE A 573 -27.60 -3.68 37.16
C PHE A 573 -27.36 -2.58 38.17
N VAL A 574 -28.08 -1.46 38.04
CA VAL A 574 -28.06 -0.35 38.99
C VAL A 574 -29.47 -0.07 39.53
N ARG A 575 -29.58 0.07 40.86
CA ARG A 575 -30.85 0.26 41.58
C ARG A 575 -30.72 1.34 42.64
N HIS A 576 -31.81 2.01 42.98
CA HIS A 576 -31.88 2.94 44.10
C HIS A 576 -31.88 2.19 45.43
N TRP A 577 -31.23 2.74 46.45
CA TRP A 577 -31.31 2.25 47.81
C TRP A 577 -32.72 2.51 48.39
N SER A 578 -33.62 1.55 48.21
CA SER A 578 -34.91 1.58 48.90
C SER A 578 -35.38 0.16 49.20
N SER A 579 -36.41 0.03 50.02
CA SER A 579 -37.03 -1.27 50.31
C SER A 579 -37.77 -1.90 49.12
N ALA A 580 -37.78 -1.23 47.95
CA ALA A 580 -38.57 -1.61 46.78
C ALA A 580 -37.74 -2.02 45.54
N ASP A 581 -36.42 -2.17 45.64
CA ASP A 581 -35.52 -2.58 44.55
C ASP A 581 -35.71 -1.78 43.24
N VAL A 582 -35.90 -0.46 43.35
CA VAL A 582 -36.23 0.42 42.21
C VAL A 582 -35.05 0.51 41.24
N PRO A 583 -35.17 0.08 39.96
CA PRO A 583 -34.09 0.22 38.99
C PRO A 583 -33.82 1.68 38.61
N LEU A 584 -32.54 2.03 38.39
CA LEU A 584 -32.15 3.36 37.94
C LEU A 584 -31.86 3.36 36.44
N ALA A 585 -32.64 4.13 35.69
CA ALA A 585 -32.39 4.41 34.28
C ALA A 585 -31.40 5.58 34.12
N ASP A 586 -30.79 5.67 32.94
CA ASP A 586 -29.96 6.79 32.50
C ASP A 586 -28.69 7.03 33.33
N VAL A 587 -28.26 6.04 34.12
CA VAL A 587 -26.95 6.07 34.78
C VAL A 587 -25.89 5.89 33.71
N ALA A 588 -25.00 6.87 33.57
CA ALA A 588 -23.90 6.85 32.63
C ALA A 588 -22.70 6.07 33.19
N PHE A 589 -22.22 5.13 32.40
CA PHE A 589 -21.02 4.34 32.63
C PHE A 589 -20.03 4.68 31.52
N SER A 590 -18.85 5.17 31.89
CA SER A 590 -17.80 5.51 30.93
C SER A 590 -16.49 4.84 31.31
N LEU A 591 -15.86 4.17 30.34
CA LEU A 591 -14.55 3.55 30.47
C LEU A 591 -13.87 3.46 29.09
N ASP A 592 -12.60 3.84 29.00
CA ASP A 592 -11.76 3.73 27.79
C ASP A 592 -12.40 4.26 26.50
N GLY A 593 -13.11 5.38 26.59
CA GLY A 593 -13.78 6.02 25.46
C GLY A 593 -15.16 5.44 25.13
N GLN A 594 -15.54 4.32 25.73
CA GLN A 594 -16.89 3.76 25.65
C GLN A 594 -17.79 4.46 26.67
N THR A 595 -19.03 4.79 26.29
CA THR A 595 -20.04 5.33 27.22
C THR A 595 -21.40 4.73 26.93
N GLN A 596 -22.06 4.21 27.97
CA GLN A 596 -23.39 3.62 27.89
C GLN A 596 -24.27 4.11 29.04
N LEU A 597 -25.57 4.25 28.79
CA LEU A 597 -26.57 4.54 29.80
C LEU A 597 -27.28 3.26 30.27
N SER A 598 -27.62 3.16 31.56
CA SER A 598 -28.51 2.11 32.04
C SER A 598 -29.91 2.24 31.43
N GLN A 599 -30.52 1.09 31.14
CA GLN A 599 -31.87 1.01 30.59
C GLN A 599 -32.93 1.21 31.68
N ALA A 600 -34.20 1.28 31.28
CA ALA A 600 -35.34 1.42 32.21
C ALA A 600 -35.44 0.32 33.28
N ASN A 601 -34.86 -0.86 33.03
CA ASN A 601 -34.79 -1.96 33.99
C ASN A 601 -33.50 -1.95 34.85
N GLY A 602 -32.70 -0.88 34.76
CA GLY A 602 -31.43 -0.72 35.45
C GLY A 602 -30.24 -1.46 34.82
N ALA A 603 -30.44 -2.20 33.72
CA ALA A 603 -29.38 -2.97 33.08
C ALA A 603 -28.44 -2.08 32.26
N PHE A 604 -27.14 -2.37 32.28
CA PHE A 604 -26.15 -1.77 31.39
C PHE A 604 -25.17 -2.82 30.86
N ALA A 605 -24.54 -2.52 29.72
CA ALA A 605 -23.48 -3.34 29.13
C ALA A 605 -22.49 -2.46 28.37
N LEU A 606 -21.21 -2.52 28.75
CA LEU A 606 -20.08 -1.99 28.01
C LEU A 606 -19.46 -3.12 27.19
N THR A 607 -19.15 -2.86 25.92
CA THR A 607 -18.53 -3.84 25.02
C THR A 607 -17.23 -3.28 24.45
N GLY A 608 -16.24 -4.15 24.25
CA GLY A 608 -14.93 -3.75 23.74
C GLY A 608 -14.05 -3.04 24.78
N VAL A 609 -14.28 -3.30 26.08
CA VAL A 609 -13.43 -2.76 27.16
C VAL A 609 -12.08 -3.47 27.13
N GLN A 610 -11.00 -2.70 27.12
CA GLN A 610 -9.64 -3.22 27.18
C GLN A 610 -9.18 -3.26 28.63
N ASP A 611 -8.49 -4.33 29.03
CA ASP A 611 -7.91 -4.41 30.37
C ASP A 611 -6.61 -5.21 30.34
N ASP A 612 -5.58 -4.65 30.97
CA ASP A 612 -4.21 -5.19 31.01
C ASP A 612 -3.84 -5.73 32.40
N ASP A 613 -4.54 -5.35 33.47
CA ASP A 613 -4.16 -5.68 34.86
C ASP A 613 -5.16 -6.55 35.62
N GLY A 614 -6.31 -6.86 35.03
CA GLY A 614 -7.34 -7.76 35.56
C GLY A 614 -8.38 -7.07 36.45
N VAL A 615 -8.23 -5.76 36.72
CA VAL A 615 -9.13 -5.00 37.60
C VAL A 615 -9.44 -3.63 36.99
N MET A 616 -10.72 -3.38 36.73
CA MET A 616 -11.17 -2.09 36.20
C MET A 616 -11.92 -1.27 37.24
N VAL A 617 -11.82 0.06 37.17
CA VAL A 617 -12.56 1.01 38.03
C VAL A 617 -13.58 1.78 37.19
N LEU A 618 -14.85 1.73 37.58
CA LEU A 618 -15.96 2.43 36.96
C LEU A 618 -16.30 3.73 37.71
N ALA A 619 -16.69 4.75 36.95
CA ALA A 619 -17.20 6.01 37.48
C ALA A 619 -18.68 6.21 37.06
N PRO A 620 -19.63 5.46 37.65
CA PRO A 620 -21.05 5.65 37.36
C PRO A 620 -21.49 7.05 37.75
N SER A 621 -22.29 7.69 36.89
CA SER A 621 -22.83 9.03 37.16
C SER A 621 -24.27 9.13 36.70
N LEU A 622 -25.08 9.86 37.47
CA LEU A 622 -26.47 10.14 37.10
C LEU A 622 -26.73 11.61 37.38
N THR A 623 -27.46 12.26 36.46
CA THR A 623 -27.84 13.66 36.63
C THR A 623 -28.70 13.80 37.88
N ALA A 624 -28.30 14.68 38.79
CA ALA A 624 -29.04 14.90 40.02
C ALA A 624 -30.39 15.60 39.75
N PRO A 625 -31.43 15.29 40.55
CA PRO A 625 -32.69 16.03 40.54
C PRO A 625 -32.49 17.54 40.71
N GLN A 626 -33.24 18.35 39.95
CA GLN A 626 -33.05 19.80 39.91
C GLN A 626 -33.95 20.54 40.92
N SER A 627 -34.90 19.83 41.53
CA SER A 627 -35.81 20.39 42.52
C SER A 627 -36.03 19.45 43.69
N LYS A 628 -36.45 20.01 44.84
CA LYS A 628 -36.77 19.21 46.04
C LYS A 628 -37.89 18.20 45.81
N ALA A 629 -38.79 18.46 44.85
CA ALA A 629 -39.89 17.56 44.53
C ALA A 629 -39.41 16.37 43.69
N GLU A 630 -38.47 16.60 42.78
CA GLU A 630 -37.82 15.52 42.01
C GLU A 630 -36.84 14.70 42.87
N ALA A 631 -36.25 15.32 43.90
CA ALA A 631 -35.37 14.66 44.86
C ALA A 631 -36.13 13.97 46.01
N ASP A 632 -37.46 14.12 46.06
CA ASP A 632 -38.34 13.72 47.17
C ASP A 632 -37.85 14.08 48.59
N VAL A 633 -37.09 15.17 48.72
CA VAL A 633 -36.54 15.57 50.03
C VAL A 633 -37.64 16.14 50.92
N THR A 634 -37.87 15.48 52.05
CA THR A 634 -38.89 15.83 53.04
C THR A 634 -38.28 16.37 54.34
N LEU A 635 -39.15 16.74 55.29
CA LEU A 635 -38.71 17.06 56.65
C LEU A 635 -38.17 15.81 57.37
N THR A 636 -38.60 14.61 56.97
CA THR A 636 -38.12 13.34 57.54
C THR A 636 -36.63 13.20 57.29
N ASP A 637 -36.15 13.52 56.10
CA ASP A 637 -34.73 13.48 55.72
C ASP A 637 -33.88 14.44 56.52
N VAL A 638 -34.36 15.68 56.71
CA VAL A 638 -33.68 16.68 57.54
C VAL A 638 -33.54 16.18 58.99
N LEU A 639 -34.60 15.57 59.53
CA LEU A 639 -34.59 15.01 60.88
C LEU A 639 -33.71 13.76 60.96
N ALA A 640 -33.67 12.94 59.92
CA ALA A 640 -32.83 11.76 59.84
C ALA A 640 -31.34 12.16 59.77
N ALA A 641 -30.97 13.10 58.90
CA ALA A 641 -29.61 13.66 58.85
C ALA A 641 -29.18 14.25 60.20
N LEU A 642 -30.07 14.99 60.88
CA LEU A 642 -29.79 15.52 62.23
C LEU A 642 -29.56 14.39 63.25
N LYS A 643 -30.32 13.30 63.19
CA LYS A 643 -30.13 12.13 64.05
C LYS A 643 -28.82 11.42 63.75
N VAL A 644 -28.46 11.23 62.48
CA VAL A 644 -27.18 10.65 62.06
C VAL A 644 -26.02 11.48 62.62
N TYR A 645 -26.06 12.81 62.44
CA TYR A 645 -25.07 13.74 63.00
C TYR A 645 -24.96 13.65 64.53
N LEU A 646 -26.08 13.59 65.24
CA LEU A 646 -26.12 13.49 66.70
C LEU A 646 -25.87 12.07 67.23
N ASN A 647 -25.56 11.11 66.35
CA ASN A 647 -25.42 9.68 66.66
C ASN A 647 -26.63 9.13 67.43
N LYS A 648 -27.84 9.41 66.93
CA LYS A 648 -29.12 8.92 67.43
C LYS A 648 -29.69 7.88 66.47
N PRO A 649 -30.38 6.84 66.98
CA PRO A 649 -30.97 5.82 66.13
C PRO A 649 -32.04 6.40 65.19
N LEU A 650 -32.09 5.89 63.97
CA LEU A 650 -33.20 6.12 63.05
C LEU A 650 -34.33 5.11 63.35
N PRO A 651 -35.59 5.46 63.09
CA PRO A 651 -36.69 4.49 63.06
C PRO A 651 -36.39 3.28 62.17
N GLU A 652 -36.72 2.08 62.65
CA GLU A 652 -36.48 0.82 61.95
C GLU A 652 -37.03 0.78 60.51
N ALA A 653 -38.08 1.55 60.22
CA ALA A 653 -38.71 1.60 58.89
C ALA A 653 -37.78 2.13 57.78
N TYR A 654 -36.75 2.90 58.14
CA TYR A 654 -35.81 3.50 57.20
C TYR A 654 -34.36 3.52 57.71
N ASP A 655 -34.07 2.81 58.81
CA ASP A 655 -32.69 2.66 59.25
C ASP A 655 -31.95 1.73 58.27
N SER A 656 -30.82 2.20 57.76
CA SER A 656 -30.18 1.62 56.60
C SER A 656 -28.66 1.80 56.68
N PRO A 657 -27.85 0.89 56.11
CA PRO A 657 -26.40 1.08 56.03
C PRO A 657 -26.03 2.30 55.17
N TYR A 658 -26.90 2.73 54.24
CA TYR A 658 -26.66 3.87 53.35
C TYR A 658 -26.90 5.25 54.01
N LYS A 659 -27.42 5.29 55.24
CA LYS A 659 -27.77 6.55 55.94
C LYS A 659 -26.63 7.55 56.05
N TYR A 660 -25.39 7.09 56.16
CA TYR A 660 -24.22 7.96 56.26
C TYR A 660 -23.85 8.59 54.91
N LEU A 661 -24.02 7.84 53.81
CA LEU A 661 -23.84 8.32 52.45
C LEU A 661 -24.91 9.37 52.13
N ALA A 662 -26.17 9.03 52.40
CA ALA A 662 -27.30 9.91 52.14
C ALA A 662 -27.28 11.21 52.97
N ALA A 663 -26.80 11.16 54.22
CA ALA A 663 -26.77 12.31 55.12
C ALA A 663 -25.59 13.28 54.91
N ASP A 664 -24.55 12.88 54.17
CA ASP A 664 -23.41 13.73 53.78
C ASP A 664 -23.79 14.50 52.51
N PHE A 665 -24.56 15.57 52.70
CA PHE A 665 -25.28 16.28 51.64
C PHE A 665 -24.35 17.09 50.73
N ASP A 666 -23.24 17.61 51.25
CA ASP A 666 -22.25 18.36 50.46
C ASP A 666 -21.12 17.47 49.87
N ALA A 667 -21.19 16.16 50.13
CA ALA A 667 -20.25 15.15 49.66
C ALA A 667 -18.79 15.39 50.10
N ASN A 668 -18.58 16.01 51.27
CA ASN A 668 -17.23 16.25 51.80
C ASN A 668 -16.59 15.01 52.47
N GLY A 669 -17.33 13.91 52.59
CA GLY A 669 -16.87 12.66 53.20
C GLY A 669 -17.07 12.57 54.72
N VAL A 670 -17.77 13.52 55.33
CA VAL A 670 -18.11 13.56 56.76
C VAL A 670 -19.50 14.13 56.98
N VAL A 671 -20.38 13.38 57.65
CA VAL A 671 -21.69 13.88 58.09
C VAL A 671 -21.51 14.82 59.29
N ASN A 672 -21.70 16.13 59.07
CA ASN A 672 -21.56 17.15 60.08
C ASN A 672 -22.77 18.12 60.10
N LEU A 673 -22.73 19.14 60.98
CA LEU A 673 -23.84 20.08 61.11
C LEU A 673 -24.08 20.89 59.82
N THR A 674 -23.04 21.09 59.00
CA THR A 674 -23.17 21.80 57.73
C THR A 674 -24.12 21.06 56.81
N ASP A 675 -24.01 19.73 56.68
CA ASP A 675 -24.92 18.91 55.87
C ASP A 675 -26.38 19.08 56.29
N VAL A 676 -26.65 18.97 57.59
CA VAL A 676 -28.00 19.13 58.15
C VAL A 676 -28.57 20.52 57.85
N LEU A 677 -27.75 21.57 57.99
CA LEU A 677 -28.18 22.95 57.74
C LEU A 677 -28.38 23.22 56.25
N GLN A 678 -27.54 22.68 55.37
CA GLN A 678 -27.71 22.81 53.93
C GLN A 678 -28.95 22.04 53.45
N LEU A 679 -29.17 20.83 53.95
CA LEU A 679 -30.37 20.03 53.65
C LEU A 679 -31.65 20.72 54.14
N LEU A 680 -31.64 21.31 55.33
CA LEU A 680 -32.77 22.12 55.83
C LEU A 680 -33.03 23.34 54.95
N LYS A 681 -31.98 24.05 54.50
CA LYS A 681 -32.13 25.19 53.58
C LYS A 681 -32.73 24.73 52.26
N TYR A 682 -32.23 23.65 51.68
CA TYR A 682 -32.73 23.06 50.44
C TYR A 682 -34.21 22.69 50.56
N TYR A 683 -34.59 21.98 51.63
CA TYR A 683 -35.99 21.64 51.94
C TYR A 683 -36.90 22.87 52.02
N LEU A 684 -36.44 23.94 52.69
CA LEU A 684 -37.15 25.21 52.82
C LEU A 684 -37.13 26.07 51.55
N GLY A 685 -36.49 25.62 50.46
CA GLY A 685 -36.32 26.39 49.23
C GLY A 685 -35.47 27.65 49.43
N LYS A 686 -34.50 27.60 50.34
CA LYS A 686 -33.54 28.68 50.61
C LYS A 686 -32.22 28.38 49.90
N PRO A 687 -31.46 29.42 49.48
CA PRO A 687 -30.14 29.21 48.91
C PRO A 687 -29.23 28.43 49.87
N THR A 688 -28.59 27.39 49.34
CA THR A 688 -27.51 26.67 50.02
C THR A 688 -26.19 27.42 49.84
N THR A 689 -25.21 27.14 50.69
CA THR A 689 -23.85 27.68 50.53
C THR A 689 -23.15 26.90 49.43
N ASN A 690 -22.46 27.59 48.51
CA ASN A 690 -21.80 27.00 47.33
C ASN A 690 -22.75 26.20 46.43
N ASP A 691 -24.04 26.54 46.42
CA ASP A 691 -25.07 25.89 45.59
C ASP A 691 -25.14 24.36 45.77
N VAL A 692 -24.81 23.86 46.96
CA VAL A 692 -24.92 22.44 47.32
C VAL A 692 -26.36 21.96 47.07
N ALA A 693 -26.48 20.85 46.37
CA ALA A 693 -27.72 20.22 45.96
C ALA A 693 -27.58 18.68 46.07
N PRO A 694 -28.68 17.92 46.00
CA PRO A 694 -28.62 16.47 45.95
C PRO A 694 -27.66 15.98 44.89
N SER A 695 -26.97 14.87 45.16
CA SER A 695 -26.08 14.22 44.20
C SER A 695 -26.09 12.72 44.40
N TRP A 696 -25.90 11.98 43.31
CA TRP A 696 -25.85 10.52 43.33
C TRP A 696 -24.47 10.03 43.74
N VAL A 697 -24.44 9.03 44.61
CA VAL A 697 -23.25 8.23 44.91
C VAL A 697 -23.60 6.75 44.73
N PHE A 698 -22.68 5.96 44.19
CA PHE A 698 -22.91 4.54 43.89
C PHE A 698 -22.03 3.67 44.78
N VAL A 699 -22.56 2.52 45.17
CA VAL A 699 -21.91 1.51 46.01
C VAL A 699 -21.99 0.18 45.27
N ASP A 700 -20.87 -0.54 45.18
CA ASP A 700 -20.89 -1.92 44.71
C ASP A 700 -21.49 -2.83 45.79
N VAL A 701 -22.39 -3.73 45.41
CA VAL A 701 -22.97 -4.71 46.34
C VAL A 701 -21.90 -5.62 46.95
N ASN A 702 -20.81 -5.89 46.24
CA ASN A 702 -19.67 -6.66 46.74
C ASN A 702 -18.94 -5.97 47.91
N ASP A 703 -19.06 -4.64 48.03
CA ASP A 703 -18.53 -3.86 49.14
C ASP A 703 -19.41 -3.93 50.40
N ILE A 704 -20.54 -4.65 50.35
CA ILE A 704 -21.49 -4.72 51.45
C ILE A 704 -21.35 -6.07 52.16
N THR A 705 -21.03 -6.00 53.45
CA THR A 705 -20.92 -7.18 54.31
C THR A 705 -22.03 -7.20 55.35
N GLY A 706 -22.72 -8.34 55.46
CA GLY A 706 -23.87 -8.50 56.36
C GLY A 706 -25.21 -8.18 55.69
N THR A 707 -26.28 -8.05 56.48
CA THR A 707 -27.65 -7.86 55.98
C THR A 707 -28.43 -6.91 56.89
N GLY A 708 -29.40 -6.17 56.32
CA GLY A 708 -30.26 -5.26 57.07
C GLY A 708 -29.57 -3.94 57.47
N SER A 709 -30.15 -3.23 58.43
CA SER A 709 -29.69 -1.89 58.89
C SER A 709 -28.28 -1.88 59.50
N ASP A 710 -27.78 -3.04 59.93
CA ASP A 710 -26.47 -3.24 60.55
C ASP A 710 -25.38 -3.68 59.55
N ALA A 711 -25.72 -3.80 58.26
CA ALA A 711 -24.74 -4.12 57.23
C ALA A 711 -23.62 -3.05 57.17
N VAL A 712 -22.43 -3.48 56.80
CA VAL A 712 -21.25 -2.62 56.74
C VAL A 712 -20.84 -2.44 55.28
N ILE A 713 -20.88 -1.18 54.83
CA ILE A 713 -20.39 -0.77 53.52
C ILE A 713 -18.90 -0.45 53.63
N GLN A 714 -18.09 -1.02 52.75
CA GLN A 714 -16.68 -0.66 52.60
C GLN A 714 -16.56 0.78 52.11
N GLY A 715 -15.89 1.62 52.88
CA GLY A 715 -15.60 3.01 52.51
C GLY A 715 -14.22 3.16 51.86
N ALA A 716 -13.92 4.38 51.45
CA ALA A 716 -12.64 4.73 50.86
C ALA A 716 -11.46 4.27 51.75
N ALA A 717 -10.39 3.78 51.09
CA ALA A 717 -9.21 3.19 51.73
C ALA A 717 -9.50 1.96 52.63
N GLY A 718 -10.59 1.23 52.35
CA GLY A 718 -10.93 -0.03 53.02
C GLY A 718 -11.48 0.13 54.44
N THR A 719 -11.92 1.33 54.83
CA THR A 719 -12.49 1.57 56.17
C THR A 719 -14.01 1.67 56.12
N PRO A 720 -14.76 1.09 57.06
CA PRO A 720 -16.22 1.12 57.05
C PRO A 720 -16.81 2.53 56.93
N VAL A 721 -17.84 2.65 56.08
CA VAL A 721 -18.64 3.87 55.96
C VAL A 721 -19.27 4.22 57.31
N SER A 722 -19.12 5.47 57.73
CA SER A 722 -19.64 6.00 58.99
C SER A 722 -19.85 7.52 58.93
N ALA A 723 -20.41 8.12 59.97
CA ALA A 723 -20.60 9.57 60.03
C ALA A 723 -19.29 10.37 59.90
N SER A 724 -18.14 9.82 60.30
CA SER A 724 -16.83 10.48 60.15
C SER A 724 -16.08 10.10 58.87
N LYS A 725 -16.63 9.19 58.06
CA LYS A 725 -16.07 8.67 56.81
C LYS A 725 -17.20 8.18 55.90
N SER A 726 -17.86 9.07 55.18
CA SER A 726 -19.04 8.78 54.35
C SER A 726 -18.71 8.63 52.85
N SER A 727 -17.44 8.49 52.47
CA SER A 727 -17.05 8.17 51.10
C SER A 727 -17.01 6.63 50.91
N PRO A 728 -17.72 6.07 49.92
CA PRO A 728 -17.67 4.63 49.65
C PRO A 728 -16.33 4.24 49.00
N HIS A 729 -16.08 2.93 48.91
CA HIS A 729 -15.04 2.38 48.06
C HIS A 729 -15.33 2.70 46.57
N ALA A 730 -14.30 2.64 45.72
CA ALA A 730 -14.49 2.86 44.29
C ALA A 730 -15.25 1.66 43.71
N VAL A 731 -16.10 1.89 42.70
CA VAL A 731 -16.76 0.80 42.01
C VAL A 731 -15.73 0.13 41.11
N ASP A 732 -15.32 -1.09 41.45
CA ASP A 732 -14.33 -1.86 40.70
C ASP A 732 -14.84 -3.27 40.34
N HIS A 733 -14.27 -3.84 39.28
CA HIS A 733 -14.61 -5.18 38.81
C HIS A 733 -13.35 -5.98 38.53
N ASP A 734 -13.27 -7.17 39.16
CA ASP A 734 -12.24 -8.16 38.93
C ASP A 734 -12.76 -9.22 37.96
N PHE A 735 -12.12 -9.31 36.79
CA PHE A 735 -12.51 -10.22 35.71
C PHE A 735 -12.34 -11.71 36.06
N SER A 736 -11.65 -12.05 37.16
CA SER A 736 -11.51 -13.43 37.63
C SER A 736 -12.77 -13.98 38.31
N GLY A 737 -13.70 -13.11 38.72
CA GLY A 737 -14.90 -13.46 39.49
C GLY A 737 -16.12 -13.85 38.65
N GLY A 738 -16.21 -13.41 37.38
CA GLY A 738 -17.29 -13.76 36.45
C GLY A 738 -18.71 -13.28 36.81
N ASP A 739 -18.88 -12.60 37.94
CA ASP A 739 -20.18 -12.11 38.41
C ASP A 739 -20.54 -10.74 37.78
N PRO A 740 -21.82 -10.48 37.45
CA PRO A 740 -22.25 -9.18 36.95
C PRO A 740 -22.06 -8.09 38.01
N ILE A 741 -21.83 -6.85 37.57
CA ILE A 741 -21.68 -5.72 38.49
C ILE A 741 -23.06 -5.32 39.03
N GLU A 742 -23.24 -5.35 40.34
CA GLU A 742 -24.48 -4.91 40.99
C GLU A 742 -24.23 -3.63 41.79
N LEU A 743 -24.92 -2.55 41.41
CA LEU A 743 -24.72 -1.23 42.01
C LEU A 743 -25.98 -0.72 42.72
N ILE A 744 -25.74 -0.07 43.85
CA ILE A 744 -26.74 0.65 44.62
C ILE A 744 -26.46 2.15 44.55
N GLY A 745 -27.37 2.89 43.91
CA GLY A 745 -27.38 4.34 43.86
C GLY A 745 -28.05 4.94 45.09
N VAL A 746 -27.34 5.86 45.73
CA VAL A 746 -27.75 6.61 46.92
C VAL A 746 -27.85 8.09 46.56
N LEU A 747 -29.05 8.66 46.69
CA LEU A 747 -29.27 10.10 46.51
C LEU A 747 -28.95 10.85 47.80
N ARG A 748 -27.89 11.65 47.80
CA ARG A 748 -27.54 12.49 48.95
C ARG A 748 -28.66 13.50 49.22
N GLY A 749 -29.18 13.50 50.43
CA GLY A 749 -30.32 14.32 50.86
C GLY A 749 -31.64 13.57 51.00
N ASP A 750 -31.80 12.40 50.37
CA ASP A 750 -32.88 11.45 50.66
C ASP A 750 -32.31 10.42 51.64
N VAL A 751 -32.55 10.60 52.94
CA VAL A 751 -31.95 9.79 54.03
C VAL A 751 -32.91 8.71 54.49
N ASP A 752 -34.19 8.81 54.18
CA ASP A 752 -35.16 7.75 54.45
C ASP A 752 -35.38 6.80 53.25
N GLY A 753 -34.78 7.11 52.09
CA GLY A 753 -34.78 6.26 50.90
C GLY A 753 -36.14 6.30 50.19
N SER A 754 -36.90 7.37 50.40
CA SER A 754 -38.26 7.52 49.87
C SER A 754 -38.29 7.88 48.39
N TRP A 755 -37.17 8.27 47.80
CA TRP A 755 -37.09 8.60 46.38
C TRP A 755 -37.61 7.44 45.52
N ALA A 756 -38.66 7.73 44.77
CA ALA A 756 -39.27 6.88 43.77
C ALA A 756 -39.71 7.78 42.62
N ILE A 757 -39.33 7.42 41.39
CA ILE A 757 -39.71 8.17 40.18
C ILE A 757 -41.23 8.13 39.97
#